data_AF-A0A7V9AI65-F1
#
_entry.id   AF-A0A7V9AI65-F1
#
_cell.length_a   1.000
_cell.length_b   1.000
_cell.length_c   1.000
_cell.angle_alpha   90.00
_cell.angle_beta   90.00
_cell.angle_gamma   90.00
#
_symmetry.space_group_name_H-M   'P 1'
#
loop_
_entity.id
_entity.type
_entity.pdbx_description
1 polymer ?
#
loop_
_entity_poly.entity_id
_entity_poly.type
_entity_poly.pdbx_seq_one_letter_code
_entity_poly.pdbx_strand_id
1 'polypeptide(L)'
;MPSTLGLRHLRFLTLLLLLVAAGCSRIHSTEFSHDIDELLTHGRSFAAELATRPADRLSDEEVIALGYLERARLGLGSPFRLVAYAVRDPRLQPGQRERLAYAVLAHTLDRRGYQVSPEVLDRIRLAEVAAGVQSGRYHLQLMEQVIERAPTPRSGERAIRLGYQLAEAERTLEGVPTGAVAHAAALIADRYKARQDAADLLRAAASAGSDPLVLLEEWRRQLRFVVEQPALLPLSAREEIAEGRTGIQVALGIRRLAQRLSAPVLHARSGYGAGPDATDRESWLRPEVATRLAALAAAYDYPPQAPVAVAVAINRETLLSRPDLEPWQRTERLRFANEAWNEERLVAGAAQLRASGAGAGPRLPLIEMQTAVFLRSWNQEEPWVAGDPAPASKELEARFGLAELLFDEEVPEHWRPYYRRVLGRALGDLQRVLPTASLRGLTVRVGKLGPEARALALHDPGTRTIVLPPHTAAGTLAHEIAHDLDWQLARRRYGRRGGYATDMAVRQRSGDRLATSLSGLAASLLREGSDSVTAPHDVRPAEVFARGTDWFVAAALAREGRMGGYLTSFQDAAITGYGTTRSPDGGGQTVPSLFAILDHMAPVVPETRQWALDSYGPTRIRTAKEMARAIFTAGAGASPDERFAAVEQARDRALQSLSVAACRTSATEDTRRLIAMRHEVIRAAAAAAARGT
;
A
#
# COMPACT_ATOMS: atom_id res chain seq x y z
N MET A 1 33.45 -64.66 -0.19
CA MET A 1 32.00 -64.35 -0.10
C MET A 1 31.85 -62.90 0.30
N PRO A 2 31.30 -62.02 -0.57
CA PRO A 2 31.33 -60.58 -0.36
C PRO A 2 30.32 -60.15 0.71
N SER A 3 30.74 -59.21 1.54
CA SER A 3 30.04 -58.74 2.74
C SER A 3 28.73 -58.01 2.39
N THR A 4 27.64 -58.53 2.93
CA THR A 4 26.27 -57.97 2.85
C THR A 4 26.13 -56.57 3.50
N LEU A 5 27.16 -56.07 4.19
CA LEU A 5 27.21 -54.71 4.72
C LEU A 5 27.41 -53.63 3.63
N GLY A 6 28.15 -53.93 2.55
CA GLY A 6 28.42 -52.95 1.49
C GLY A 6 27.17 -52.53 0.72
N LEU A 7 26.26 -53.46 0.47
CA LEU A 7 25.01 -53.19 -0.26
C LEU A 7 24.01 -52.34 0.55
N ARG A 8 23.99 -52.47 1.88
CA ARG A 8 23.08 -51.69 2.74
C ARG A 8 23.53 -50.24 2.85
N HIS A 9 24.83 -49.99 2.99
CA HIS A 9 25.35 -48.62 3.00
C HIS A 9 25.24 -47.93 1.64
N LEU A 10 25.43 -48.66 0.54
CA LEU A 10 25.23 -48.11 -0.79
C LEU A 10 23.77 -47.70 -1.02
N ARG A 11 22.80 -48.56 -0.66
CA ARG A 11 21.37 -48.23 -0.74
C ARG A 11 20.96 -47.04 0.13
N PHE A 12 21.50 -46.93 1.35
CA PHE A 12 21.22 -45.79 2.21
C PHE A 12 21.80 -44.49 1.66
N LEU A 13 23.00 -44.54 1.08
CA LEU A 13 23.64 -43.40 0.44
C LEU A 13 22.89 -42.96 -0.83
N THR A 14 22.38 -43.91 -1.64
CA THR A 14 21.55 -43.60 -2.81
C THR A 14 20.21 -42.99 -2.42
N LEU A 15 19.58 -43.48 -1.34
CA LEU A 15 18.31 -42.93 -0.83
C LEU A 15 18.50 -41.53 -0.24
N LEU A 16 19.63 -41.29 0.45
CA LEU A 16 20.00 -39.97 0.96
C LEU A 16 20.33 -39.00 -0.18
N LEU A 17 21.04 -39.44 -1.23
CA LEU A 17 21.31 -38.65 -2.43
C LEU A 17 20.03 -38.33 -3.22
N LEU A 18 19.06 -39.26 -3.29
CA LEU A 18 17.74 -39.02 -3.88
C LEU A 18 16.90 -38.03 -3.05
N LEU A 19 16.97 -38.09 -1.71
CA LEU A 19 16.32 -37.13 -0.81
C LEU A 19 16.95 -35.73 -0.87
N VAL A 20 18.28 -35.64 -1.01
CA VAL A 20 19.00 -34.36 -1.20
C VAL A 20 18.78 -33.81 -2.61
N ALA A 21 18.68 -34.66 -3.64
CA ALA A 21 18.32 -34.26 -5.00
C ALA A 21 16.86 -33.79 -5.11
N ALA A 22 15.93 -34.41 -4.37
CA ALA A 22 14.54 -33.93 -4.23
C ALA A 22 14.45 -32.61 -3.41
N GLY A 23 15.39 -32.36 -2.50
CA GLY A 23 15.50 -31.10 -1.75
C GLY A 23 16.20 -29.95 -2.49
N CYS A 24 16.98 -30.25 -3.54
CA CYS A 24 17.81 -29.28 -4.27
C CYS A 24 17.42 -29.05 -5.73
N SER A 25 16.38 -29.71 -6.25
CA SER A 25 15.82 -29.44 -7.58
C SER A 25 14.77 -28.33 -7.51
N ARG A 26 15.21 -27.09 -7.29
CA ARG A 26 14.43 -25.89 -7.66
C ARG A 26 14.56 -25.67 -9.16
N ILE A 27 13.97 -26.57 -9.94
CA ILE A 27 13.51 -26.29 -11.29
C ILE A 27 11.99 -26.40 -11.19
N HIS A 28 11.33 -25.26 -11.05
CA HIS A 28 9.86 -25.20 -11.02
C HIS A 28 9.36 -25.48 -12.44
N SER A 29 9.10 -26.74 -12.79
CA SER A 29 8.19 -27.02 -13.88
C SER A 29 6.80 -26.55 -13.43
N THR A 30 6.18 -25.68 -14.21
CA THR A 30 4.79 -25.22 -14.02
C THR A 30 3.82 -26.25 -14.58
N GLU A 31 4.08 -27.54 -14.38
CA GLU A 31 3.17 -28.58 -14.83
C GLU A 31 2.06 -28.69 -13.78
N PHE A 32 0.88 -28.18 -14.13
CA PHE A 32 -0.33 -28.37 -13.34
C PHE A 32 -0.98 -29.70 -13.72
N SER A 33 -2.06 -30.10 -13.03
CA SER A 33 -2.88 -31.20 -13.53
C SER A 33 -3.48 -30.84 -14.89
N HIS A 34 -3.68 -31.82 -15.77
CA HIS A 34 -4.25 -31.62 -17.10
C HIS A 34 -5.52 -30.75 -17.07
N ASP A 35 -6.43 -31.02 -16.12
CA ASP A 35 -7.68 -30.28 -15.98
C ASP A 35 -7.46 -28.78 -15.66
N ILE A 36 -6.47 -28.45 -14.83
CA ILE A 36 -6.14 -27.04 -14.53
C ILE A 36 -5.51 -26.36 -15.73
N ASP A 37 -4.62 -27.05 -16.45
CA ASP A 37 -4.01 -26.52 -17.67
C ASP A 37 -5.06 -26.24 -18.75
N GLU A 38 -6.08 -27.09 -18.87
CA GLU A 38 -7.21 -26.88 -19.76
C GLU A 38 -8.04 -25.64 -19.36
N LEU A 39 -8.37 -25.48 -18.08
CA LEU A 39 -9.09 -24.31 -17.57
C LEU A 39 -8.32 -23.00 -17.79
N LEU A 40 -7.01 -22.99 -17.52
CA LEU A 40 -6.14 -21.84 -17.77
C LEU A 40 -6.04 -21.52 -19.26
N THR A 41 -5.94 -22.55 -20.11
CA THR A 41 -5.91 -22.40 -21.57
C THR A 41 -7.21 -21.78 -22.08
N HIS A 42 -8.36 -22.25 -21.60
CA HIS A 42 -9.65 -21.65 -21.92
C HIS A 42 -9.74 -20.18 -21.47
N GLY A 43 -9.24 -19.84 -20.27
CA GLY A 43 -9.16 -18.47 -19.80
C GLY A 43 -8.29 -17.57 -20.67
N ARG A 44 -7.12 -18.05 -21.11
CA ARG A 44 -6.23 -17.32 -22.04
C ARG A 44 -6.91 -17.09 -23.40
N SER A 45 -7.51 -18.14 -23.97
CA SER A 45 -8.20 -18.05 -25.26
C SER A 45 -9.37 -17.06 -25.18
N PHE A 46 -10.16 -17.11 -24.11
CA PHE A 46 -11.25 -16.16 -23.87
C PHE A 46 -10.74 -14.70 -23.89
N ALA A 47 -9.68 -14.38 -23.14
CA ALA A 47 -9.12 -13.03 -23.14
C ALA A 47 -8.61 -12.59 -24.53
N ALA A 48 -7.93 -13.48 -25.25
CA ALA A 48 -7.39 -13.20 -26.58
C ALA A 48 -8.50 -12.98 -27.63
N GLU A 49 -9.57 -13.78 -27.57
CA GLU A 49 -10.75 -13.63 -28.43
C GLU A 49 -11.45 -12.29 -28.20
N LEU A 50 -11.63 -11.88 -26.94
CA LEU A 50 -12.25 -10.60 -26.63
C LEU A 50 -11.44 -9.40 -27.13
N ALA A 51 -10.11 -9.45 -26.98
CA ALA A 51 -9.24 -8.34 -27.40
C ALA A 51 -9.24 -8.11 -28.91
N THR A 52 -9.41 -9.16 -29.70
CA THR A 52 -9.32 -9.10 -31.17
C THR A 52 -10.68 -8.85 -31.83
N ARG A 53 -11.79 -9.12 -31.14
CA ARG A 53 -13.14 -8.95 -31.70
C ARG A 53 -13.45 -7.47 -31.98
N PRO A 54 -14.14 -7.10 -33.08
CA PRO A 54 -14.60 -5.73 -33.32
C PRO A 54 -15.54 -5.22 -32.22
N ALA A 55 -15.45 -3.93 -31.87
CA ALA A 55 -16.17 -3.37 -30.73
C ALA A 55 -17.70 -3.39 -30.89
N ASP A 56 -18.18 -3.23 -32.12
CA ASP A 56 -19.60 -3.32 -32.51
C ASP A 56 -20.17 -4.74 -32.39
N ARG A 57 -19.32 -5.75 -32.21
CA ARG A 57 -19.70 -7.15 -32.04
C ARG A 57 -19.50 -7.67 -30.61
N LEU A 58 -19.03 -6.83 -29.70
CA LEU A 58 -18.91 -7.19 -28.28
C LEU A 58 -20.26 -6.99 -27.59
N SER A 59 -20.67 -7.97 -26.77
CA SER A 59 -21.80 -7.77 -25.85
C SER A 59 -21.40 -6.89 -24.65
N ASP A 60 -22.39 -6.38 -23.92
CA ASP A 60 -22.11 -5.63 -22.68
C ASP A 60 -21.33 -6.44 -21.64
N GLU A 61 -21.65 -7.73 -21.54
CA GLU A 61 -20.97 -8.67 -20.66
C GLU A 61 -19.48 -8.81 -21.03
N GLU A 62 -19.19 -8.84 -22.33
CA GLU A 62 -17.82 -8.92 -22.86
C GLU A 62 -17.04 -7.60 -22.67
N VAL A 63 -17.72 -6.47 -22.77
CA VAL A 63 -17.14 -5.15 -22.43
C VAL A 63 -16.80 -5.08 -20.94
N ILE A 64 -17.68 -5.58 -20.06
CA ILE A 64 -17.43 -5.68 -18.61
C ILE A 64 -16.24 -6.60 -18.34
N ALA A 65 -16.15 -7.74 -19.03
CA ALA A 65 -15.01 -8.67 -18.92
C ALA A 65 -13.68 -8.00 -19.31
N LEU A 66 -13.64 -7.23 -20.41
CA LEU A 66 -12.46 -6.42 -20.77
C LEU A 66 -12.13 -5.37 -19.70
N GLY A 67 -13.13 -4.79 -19.03
CA GLY A 67 -12.94 -3.92 -17.88
C GLY A 67 -12.28 -4.61 -16.67
N TYR A 68 -12.62 -5.87 -16.40
CA TYR A 68 -11.91 -6.68 -15.39
C TYR A 68 -10.46 -6.97 -15.78
N LEU A 69 -10.21 -7.31 -17.04
CA LEU A 69 -8.85 -7.55 -17.53
C LEU A 69 -7.98 -6.29 -17.48
N GLU A 70 -8.53 -5.12 -17.77
CA GLU A 70 -7.82 -3.84 -17.61
C GLU A 70 -7.52 -3.51 -16.15
N ARG A 71 -8.46 -3.78 -15.24
CA ARG A 71 -8.21 -3.67 -13.79
C ARG A 71 -7.09 -4.60 -13.33
N ALA A 72 -7.08 -5.85 -13.81
CA ALA A 72 -6.01 -6.81 -13.52
C ALA A 72 -4.66 -6.36 -14.09
N ARG A 73 -4.64 -5.84 -15.33
CA ARG A 73 -3.44 -5.29 -15.98
C ARG A 73 -2.82 -4.16 -15.16
N LEU A 74 -3.64 -3.23 -14.67
CA LEU A 74 -3.19 -2.10 -13.85
C LEU A 74 -2.90 -2.47 -12.39
N GLY A 75 -3.34 -3.64 -11.91
CA GLY A 75 -3.20 -4.04 -10.51
C GLY A 75 -4.17 -3.30 -9.57
N LEU A 76 -5.37 -2.98 -10.06
CA LEU A 76 -6.42 -2.35 -9.26
C LEU A 76 -7.04 -3.39 -8.32
N GLY A 77 -6.38 -3.58 -7.18
CA GLY A 77 -6.68 -4.65 -6.22
C GLY A 77 -5.94 -5.96 -6.52
N SER A 78 -5.95 -6.89 -5.58
CA SER A 78 -5.41 -8.24 -5.79
C SER A 78 -6.21 -9.00 -6.86
N PRO A 79 -5.57 -9.90 -7.65
CA PRO A 79 -6.29 -10.72 -8.61
C PRO A 79 -7.30 -11.64 -7.94
N PHE A 80 -7.06 -12.08 -6.71
CA PHE A 80 -8.01 -12.93 -5.96
C PHE A 80 -9.25 -12.14 -5.52
N ARG A 81 -9.09 -10.86 -5.15
CA ARG A 81 -10.23 -9.94 -4.96
C ARG A 81 -10.99 -9.74 -6.27
N LEU A 82 -10.29 -9.49 -7.37
CA LEU A 82 -10.93 -9.31 -8.68
C LEU A 82 -11.68 -10.56 -9.15
N VAL A 83 -11.11 -11.76 -8.98
CA VAL A 83 -11.78 -13.04 -9.25
C VAL A 83 -13.03 -13.17 -8.38
N ALA A 84 -12.94 -12.90 -7.07
CA ALA A 84 -14.09 -12.97 -6.17
C ALA A 84 -15.20 -11.97 -6.55
N TYR A 85 -14.86 -10.80 -7.09
CA TYR A 85 -15.84 -9.88 -7.68
C TYR A 85 -16.43 -10.45 -8.98
N ALA A 86 -15.60 -10.95 -9.90
CA ALA A 86 -16.03 -11.47 -11.20
C ALA A 86 -16.99 -12.66 -11.05
N VAL A 87 -16.72 -13.60 -10.13
CA VAL A 87 -17.59 -14.77 -9.89
C VAL A 87 -18.95 -14.41 -9.30
N ARG A 88 -19.09 -13.19 -8.76
CA ARG A 88 -20.32 -12.68 -8.14
C ARG A 88 -20.99 -11.55 -8.92
N ASP A 89 -20.39 -11.06 -10.00
CA ASP A 89 -20.93 -9.92 -10.75
C ASP A 89 -22.25 -10.32 -11.46
N PRO A 90 -23.40 -9.75 -11.05
CA PRO A 90 -24.69 -10.11 -11.62
C PRO A 90 -24.82 -9.72 -13.10
N ARG A 91 -23.94 -8.83 -13.59
CA ARG A 91 -23.92 -8.37 -14.99
C ARG A 91 -23.25 -9.36 -15.93
N LEU A 92 -22.68 -10.46 -15.43
CA LEU A 92 -22.04 -11.52 -16.22
C LEU A 92 -22.85 -12.82 -16.10
N GLN A 93 -22.91 -13.61 -17.17
CA GLN A 93 -23.51 -14.95 -17.11
C GLN A 93 -22.59 -15.93 -16.36
N PRO A 94 -23.12 -16.98 -15.70
CA PRO A 94 -22.32 -17.95 -14.95
C PRO A 94 -21.10 -18.49 -15.72
N GLY A 95 -21.27 -18.90 -16.98
CA GLY A 95 -20.16 -19.41 -17.80
C GLY A 95 -19.14 -18.35 -18.26
N GLN A 96 -19.50 -17.06 -18.26
CA GLN A 96 -18.53 -15.97 -18.49
C GLN A 96 -17.78 -15.63 -17.21
N ARG A 97 -18.44 -15.68 -16.05
CA ARG A 97 -17.82 -15.45 -14.75
C ARG A 97 -16.65 -16.40 -14.51
N GLU A 98 -16.86 -17.68 -14.78
CA GLU A 98 -15.83 -18.71 -14.65
C GLU A 98 -14.67 -18.49 -15.64
N ARG A 99 -14.95 -18.30 -16.94
CA ARG A 99 -13.93 -18.03 -17.95
C ARG A 99 -13.12 -16.77 -17.64
N LEU A 100 -13.77 -15.71 -17.17
CA LEU A 100 -13.13 -14.48 -16.75
C LEU A 100 -12.25 -14.69 -15.50
N ALA A 101 -12.73 -15.46 -14.52
CA ALA A 101 -11.92 -15.81 -13.35
C ALA A 101 -10.63 -16.52 -13.74
N TYR A 102 -10.70 -17.53 -14.60
CA TYR A 102 -9.51 -18.22 -15.11
C TYR A 102 -8.66 -17.33 -16.01
N ALA A 103 -9.25 -16.41 -16.77
CA ALA A 103 -8.49 -15.42 -17.53
C ALA A 103 -7.66 -14.50 -16.62
N VAL A 104 -8.21 -14.03 -15.50
CA VAL A 104 -7.49 -13.22 -14.51
C VAL A 104 -6.38 -14.04 -13.82
N LEU A 105 -6.64 -15.30 -13.47
CA LEU A 105 -5.62 -16.20 -12.89
C LEU A 105 -4.49 -16.48 -13.89
N ALA A 106 -4.81 -16.79 -15.14
CA ALA A 106 -3.81 -16.99 -16.20
C ALA A 106 -2.97 -15.73 -16.42
N HIS A 107 -3.62 -14.56 -16.51
CA HIS A 107 -2.94 -13.27 -16.63
C HIS A 107 -1.98 -12.99 -15.45
N THR A 108 -2.34 -13.45 -14.25
CA THR A 108 -1.52 -13.36 -13.04
C THR A 108 -0.29 -14.28 -13.13
N LEU A 109 -0.47 -15.53 -13.55
CA LEU A 109 0.62 -16.49 -13.75
C LEU A 109 1.62 -16.03 -14.82
N ASP A 110 1.10 -15.42 -15.88
CA ASP A 110 1.86 -14.91 -17.03
C ASP A 110 2.57 -13.58 -16.70
N ARG A 111 2.43 -13.05 -15.47
CA ARG A 111 3.01 -11.77 -15.00
C ARG A 111 2.54 -10.55 -15.79
N ARG A 112 1.33 -10.59 -16.35
CA ARG A 112 0.80 -9.50 -17.17
C ARG A 112 0.07 -8.42 -16.35
N GLY A 113 -0.22 -8.68 -15.07
CA GLY A 113 -0.83 -7.72 -14.13
C GLY A 113 0.15 -6.74 -13.49
N TYR A 114 -0.38 -5.75 -12.76
CA TYR A 114 0.40 -4.73 -12.02
C TYR A 114 1.40 -3.96 -12.89
N GLN A 115 1.02 -3.60 -14.12
CA GLN A 115 1.90 -2.89 -15.04
C GLN A 115 2.20 -1.48 -14.54
N VAL A 116 3.49 -1.10 -14.57
CA VAL A 116 3.96 0.25 -14.22
C VAL A 116 4.43 0.93 -15.49
N SER A 117 3.86 2.10 -15.80
CA SER A 117 4.35 2.92 -16.91
C SER A 117 5.72 3.50 -16.57
N PRO A 118 6.75 3.30 -17.43
CA PRO A 118 8.06 3.93 -17.25
C PRO A 118 8.00 5.45 -17.15
N GLU A 119 7.01 6.09 -17.78
CA GLU A 119 6.84 7.56 -17.79
C GLU A 119 6.68 8.15 -16.38
N VAL A 120 6.12 7.37 -15.44
CA VAL A 120 5.99 7.81 -14.04
C VAL A 120 7.37 7.94 -13.39
N LEU A 121 8.32 7.09 -13.79
CA LEU A 121 9.68 7.06 -13.28
C LEU A 121 10.62 8.01 -14.02
N ASP A 122 10.25 8.55 -15.19
CA ASP A 122 11.00 9.63 -15.86
C ASP A 122 11.05 10.92 -15.03
N ARG A 123 10.19 11.03 -14.01
CA ARG A 123 10.24 12.12 -13.02
C ARG A 123 11.43 12.01 -12.07
N ILE A 124 12.07 10.85 -11.99
CA ILE A 124 13.28 10.62 -11.20
C ILE A 124 14.47 11.05 -12.04
N ARG A 125 15.06 12.20 -11.69
CA ARG A 125 16.23 12.71 -12.41
C ARG A 125 17.51 12.12 -11.84
N LEU A 126 18.42 11.75 -12.73
CA LEU A 126 19.77 11.37 -12.39
C LEU A 126 20.63 12.64 -12.44
N ALA A 127 21.45 12.84 -11.41
CA ALA A 127 22.37 13.96 -11.38
C ALA A 127 23.32 13.91 -12.59
N GLU A 128 23.68 15.08 -13.12
CA GLU A 128 24.57 15.23 -14.28
C GLU A 128 24.05 14.63 -15.61
N VAL A 129 22.81 14.14 -15.65
CA VAL A 129 22.15 13.66 -16.86
C VAL A 129 21.27 14.77 -17.43
N ALA A 130 21.35 15.02 -18.75
CA ALA A 130 20.56 16.06 -19.40
C ALA A 130 19.05 15.84 -19.24
N ALA A 131 18.29 16.93 -19.03
CA ALA A 131 16.87 16.91 -18.68
C ALA A 131 15.93 16.26 -19.74
N GLY A 132 16.42 16.00 -20.96
CA GLY A 132 15.68 15.32 -22.03
C GLY A 132 15.86 13.79 -22.07
N VAL A 133 16.72 13.22 -21.24
CA VAL A 133 16.98 11.77 -21.22
C VAL A 133 15.90 11.06 -20.40
N GLN A 134 15.13 10.19 -21.05
CA GLN A 134 14.12 9.34 -20.40
C GLN A 134 14.79 8.16 -19.67
N SER A 135 14.93 8.27 -18.35
CA SER A 135 15.57 7.28 -17.48
C SER A 135 14.61 6.21 -16.95
N GLY A 136 13.30 6.44 -17.03
CA GLY A 136 12.26 5.67 -16.34
C GLY A 136 12.26 4.19 -16.70
N ARG A 137 12.54 3.85 -17.97
CA ARG A 137 12.67 2.45 -18.41
C ARG A 137 13.82 1.72 -17.70
N TYR A 138 14.92 2.40 -17.42
CA TYR A 138 16.08 1.83 -16.74
C TYR A 138 15.82 1.67 -15.24
N HIS A 139 15.12 2.64 -14.63
CA HIS A 139 14.65 2.52 -13.26
C HIS A 139 13.69 1.33 -13.11
N LEU A 140 12.73 1.17 -14.01
CA LEU A 140 11.80 0.04 -13.99
C LEU A 140 12.53 -1.29 -14.12
N GLN A 141 13.42 -1.42 -15.10
CA GLN A 141 14.21 -2.64 -15.32
C GLN A 141 15.06 -3.00 -14.09
N LEU A 142 15.69 -2.01 -13.44
CA LEU A 142 16.44 -2.23 -12.21
C LEU A 142 15.53 -2.75 -11.08
N MET A 143 14.35 -2.15 -10.90
CA MET A 143 13.38 -2.57 -9.89
C MET A 143 12.91 -4.01 -10.11
N GLU A 144 12.55 -4.37 -11.34
CA GLU A 144 12.09 -5.71 -11.70
C GLU A 144 13.18 -6.77 -11.45
N GLN A 145 14.41 -6.51 -11.88
CA GLN A 145 15.54 -7.43 -11.66
C GLN A 145 15.85 -7.65 -10.17
N VAL A 146 15.75 -6.60 -9.36
CA VAL A 146 16.03 -6.66 -7.92
C VAL A 146 14.95 -7.45 -7.20
N ILE A 147 13.68 -7.21 -7.52
CA ILE A 147 12.55 -7.89 -6.88
C ILE A 147 12.50 -9.37 -7.29
N GLU A 148 12.75 -9.68 -8.57
CA GLU A 148 12.77 -11.05 -9.07
C GLU A 148 13.85 -11.92 -8.40
N ARG A 149 15.02 -11.33 -8.13
CA ARG A 149 16.17 -12.04 -7.54
C ARG A 149 16.18 -12.05 -6.01
N ALA A 150 15.31 -11.27 -5.38
CA ALA A 150 15.25 -11.18 -3.92
C ALA A 150 14.73 -12.51 -3.32
N PRO A 151 15.11 -12.84 -2.07
CA PRO A 151 14.60 -14.04 -1.39
C PRO A 151 13.07 -14.06 -1.23
N THR A 152 12.47 -12.87 -1.08
CA THR A 152 11.04 -12.65 -1.10
C THR A 152 10.76 -11.36 -1.88
N PRO A 153 9.64 -11.24 -2.62
CA PRO A 153 9.28 -9.98 -3.29
C PRO A 153 9.23 -8.79 -2.32
N ARG A 154 8.83 -9.06 -1.07
CA ARG A 154 8.77 -8.09 0.03
C ARG A 154 10.15 -7.54 0.43
N SER A 155 11.16 -8.40 0.56
CA SER A 155 12.53 -7.94 0.81
C SER A 155 13.11 -7.15 -0.37
N GLY A 156 12.76 -7.51 -1.61
CA GLY A 156 13.10 -6.76 -2.81
C GLY A 156 12.46 -5.36 -2.86
N GLU A 157 11.15 -5.27 -2.59
CA GLU A 157 10.40 -3.99 -2.47
C GLU A 157 11.11 -3.03 -1.51
N ARG A 158 11.50 -3.55 -0.35
CA ARG A 158 12.17 -2.77 0.70
C ARG A 158 13.62 -2.42 0.37
N ALA A 159 14.36 -3.34 -0.26
CA ALA A 159 15.69 -3.08 -0.76
C ALA A 159 15.70 -1.92 -1.78
N ILE A 160 14.73 -1.88 -2.70
CA ILE A 160 14.57 -0.76 -3.63
C ILE A 160 14.37 0.55 -2.87
N ARG A 161 13.45 0.59 -1.90
CA ARG A 161 13.24 1.80 -1.09
C ARG A 161 14.50 2.26 -0.37
N LEU A 162 15.24 1.35 0.26
CA LEU A 162 16.50 1.67 0.94
C LEU A 162 17.56 2.17 -0.06
N GLY A 163 17.70 1.51 -1.21
CA GLY A 163 18.70 1.88 -2.21
C GLY A 163 18.46 3.25 -2.85
N TYR A 164 17.20 3.60 -3.12
CA TYR A 164 16.85 4.95 -3.59
C TYR A 164 17.06 6.01 -2.51
N GLN A 165 16.77 5.70 -1.23
CA GLN A 165 17.09 6.61 -0.12
C GLN A 165 18.59 6.85 0.02
N LEU A 166 19.41 5.80 -0.17
CA LEU A 166 20.88 5.93 -0.18
C LEU A 166 21.36 6.76 -1.37
N ALA A 167 20.79 6.55 -2.57
CA ALA A 167 21.15 7.31 -3.77
C ALA A 167 20.72 8.79 -3.69
N GLU A 168 19.59 9.07 -3.06
CA GLU A 168 19.12 10.42 -2.75
C GLU A 168 20.05 11.10 -1.72
N ALA A 169 20.41 10.40 -0.64
CA ALA A 169 21.35 10.91 0.36
C ALA A 169 22.74 11.24 -0.22
N GLU A 170 23.13 10.52 -1.27
CA GLU A 170 24.36 10.77 -2.04
C GLU A 170 24.22 11.87 -3.11
N ARG A 171 23.02 12.44 -3.31
CA ARG A 171 22.71 13.36 -4.41
C ARG A 171 22.97 12.79 -5.82
N THR A 172 22.93 11.47 -5.98
CA THR A 172 22.92 10.83 -7.32
C THR A 172 21.56 11.02 -8.02
N LEU A 173 20.52 11.30 -7.23
CA LEU A 173 19.18 11.57 -7.72
C LEU A 173 18.78 13.01 -7.40
N GLU A 174 18.05 13.65 -8.33
CA GLU A 174 17.48 14.98 -8.17
C GLU A 174 15.94 14.92 -8.19
N GLY A 175 15.29 15.69 -7.31
CA GLY A 175 13.84 15.89 -7.33
C GLY A 175 13.02 14.61 -7.14
N VAL A 176 13.54 13.61 -6.42
CA VAL A 176 12.91 12.30 -6.27
C VAL A 176 11.55 12.42 -5.57
N PRO A 177 10.44 12.11 -6.24
CA PRO A 177 9.20 11.87 -5.52
C PRO A 177 9.35 10.50 -4.85
N THR A 178 9.78 10.47 -3.58
CA THR A 178 9.98 9.24 -2.79
C THR A 178 8.76 8.30 -2.84
N GLY A 179 7.55 8.88 -2.95
CA GLY A 179 6.31 8.15 -3.17
C GLY A 179 6.24 7.37 -4.49
N ALA A 180 6.75 7.91 -5.61
CA ALA A 180 6.68 7.24 -6.91
C ALA A 180 7.52 5.96 -6.94
N VAL A 181 8.73 5.99 -6.35
CA VAL A 181 9.59 4.82 -6.19
C VAL A 181 8.92 3.78 -5.29
N ALA A 182 8.38 4.21 -4.14
CA ALA A 182 7.73 3.31 -3.21
C ALA A 182 6.51 2.60 -3.83
N HIS A 183 5.73 3.33 -4.63
CA HIS A 183 4.56 2.84 -5.33
C HIS A 183 4.91 1.87 -6.46
N ALA A 184 5.86 2.23 -7.33
CA ALA A 184 6.31 1.34 -8.40
C ALA A 184 6.88 0.03 -7.83
N ALA A 185 7.75 0.12 -6.81
CA ALA A 185 8.31 -1.05 -6.14
C ALA A 185 7.23 -1.94 -5.49
N ALA A 186 6.19 -1.33 -4.91
CA ALA A 186 5.05 -2.06 -4.33
C ALA A 186 4.29 -2.86 -5.40
N LEU A 187 3.91 -2.23 -6.52
CA LEU A 187 3.17 -2.93 -7.59
C LEU A 187 4.00 -4.04 -8.23
N ILE A 188 5.29 -3.82 -8.48
CA ILE A 188 6.18 -4.87 -9.01
C ILE A 188 6.25 -6.02 -8.00
N ALA A 189 6.44 -5.75 -6.71
CA ALA A 189 6.46 -6.81 -5.70
C ALA A 189 5.14 -7.56 -5.61
N ASP A 190 4.01 -6.86 -5.70
CA ASP A 190 2.68 -7.45 -5.67
C ASP A 190 2.43 -8.34 -6.90
N ARG A 191 2.99 -8.00 -8.08
CA ARG A 191 3.01 -8.89 -9.27
C ARG A 191 3.63 -10.25 -8.97
N TYR A 192 4.79 -10.27 -8.32
CA TYR A 192 5.48 -11.52 -7.99
C TYR A 192 4.79 -12.28 -6.85
N LYS A 193 4.25 -11.58 -5.83
CA LYS A 193 3.46 -12.20 -4.75
C LYS A 193 2.20 -12.86 -5.32
N ALA A 194 1.45 -12.14 -6.15
CA ALA A 194 0.22 -12.64 -6.77
C ALA A 194 0.48 -13.87 -7.65
N ARG A 195 1.56 -13.88 -8.45
CA ARG A 195 1.94 -15.04 -9.24
C ARG A 195 2.26 -16.25 -8.36
N GLN A 196 3.02 -16.04 -7.29
CA GLN A 196 3.36 -17.12 -6.35
C GLN A 196 2.09 -17.68 -5.70
N ASP A 197 1.25 -16.82 -5.17
CA ASP A 197 -0.03 -17.14 -4.56
C ASP A 197 -0.97 -17.91 -5.53
N ALA A 198 -1.04 -17.50 -6.80
CA ALA A 198 -1.87 -18.17 -7.80
C ALA A 198 -1.34 -19.57 -8.11
N ALA A 199 -0.02 -19.73 -8.25
CA ALA A 199 0.58 -21.04 -8.45
C ALA A 199 0.40 -21.95 -7.22
N ASP A 200 0.52 -21.41 -6.02
CA ASP A 200 0.30 -22.13 -4.76
C ASP A 200 -1.16 -22.57 -4.62
N LEU A 201 -2.12 -21.70 -4.93
CA LEU A 201 -3.56 -22.00 -4.95
C LEU A 201 -3.87 -23.16 -5.90
N LEU A 202 -3.41 -23.07 -7.16
CA LEU A 202 -3.70 -24.08 -8.18
C LEU A 202 -3.06 -25.43 -7.87
N ARG A 203 -1.82 -25.43 -7.36
CA ARG A 203 -1.17 -26.66 -6.89
C ARG A 203 -1.91 -27.28 -5.71
N ALA A 204 -2.38 -26.46 -4.77
CA ALA A 204 -3.17 -26.94 -3.63
C ALA A 204 -4.50 -27.53 -4.08
N ALA A 205 -5.21 -26.85 -4.99
CA ALA A 205 -6.46 -27.33 -5.59
C ALA A 205 -6.26 -28.69 -6.30
N ALA A 206 -5.22 -28.80 -7.13
CA ALA A 206 -4.86 -30.05 -7.80
C ALA A 206 -4.59 -31.18 -6.80
N SER A 207 -3.78 -30.91 -5.77
CA SER A 207 -3.42 -31.91 -4.77
C SER A 207 -4.60 -32.39 -3.92
N ALA A 208 -5.61 -31.54 -3.73
CA ALA A 208 -6.81 -31.85 -2.96
C ALA A 208 -7.97 -32.39 -3.81
N GLY A 209 -7.86 -32.33 -5.15
CA GLY A 209 -8.99 -32.63 -6.05
C GLY A 209 -10.16 -31.64 -5.91
N SER A 210 -9.87 -30.39 -5.53
CA SER A 210 -10.88 -29.35 -5.28
C SER A 210 -10.93 -28.34 -6.42
N ASP A 211 -12.09 -27.71 -6.63
CA ASP A 211 -12.23 -26.56 -7.52
C ASP A 211 -11.35 -25.39 -7.04
N PRO A 212 -10.42 -24.86 -7.88
CA PRO A 212 -9.62 -23.68 -7.56
C PRO A 212 -10.41 -22.46 -7.11
N LEU A 213 -11.59 -22.19 -7.68
CA LEU A 213 -12.38 -21.00 -7.36
C LEU A 213 -13.05 -21.13 -5.99
N VAL A 214 -13.50 -22.31 -5.62
CA VAL A 214 -13.99 -22.60 -4.25
C VAL A 214 -12.86 -22.49 -3.23
N LEU A 215 -11.69 -23.05 -3.54
CA LEU A 215 -10.52 -22.97 -2.66
C LEU A 215 -10.03 -21.52 -2.50
N LEU A 216 -10.13 -20.70 -3.55
CA LEU A 216 -9.78 -19.29 -3.52
C LEU A 216 -10.63 -18.54 -2.50
N GLU A 217 -11.95 -18.71 -2.53
CA GLU A 217 -12.84 -18.07 -1.55
C GLU A 217 -12.48 -18.45 -0.11
N GLU A 218 -12.17 -19.73 0.12
CA GLU A 218 -11.72 -20.20 1.43
C GLU A 218 -10.38 -19.58 1.85
N TRP A 219 -9.41 -19.53 0.96
CA TRP A 219 -8.10 -18.92 1.25
C TRP A 219 -8.21 -17.42 1.53
N ARG A 220 -9.13 -16.70 0.87
CA ARG A 220 -9.42 -15.30 1.20
C ARG A 220 -10.03 -15.18 2.59
N ARG A 221 -11.01 -16.02 2.96
CA ARG A 221 -11.59 -16.02 4.32
C ARG A 221 -10.55 -16.31 5.41
N GLN A 222 -9.61 -17.21 5.11
CA GLN A 222 -8.50 -17.58 5.98
C GLN A 222 -7.32 -16.59 5.94
N LEU A 223 -7.40 -15.53 5.13
CA LEU A 223 -6.33 -14.54 4.95
C LEU A 223 -4.99 -15.19 4.56
N ARG A 224 -4.99 -16.11 3.58
CA ARG A 224 -3.79 -16.89 3.21
C ARG A 224 -2.94 -16.27 2.12
N PHE A 225 -3.50 -15.41 1.28
CA PHE A 225 -2.79 -14.82 0.16
C PHE A 225 -1.76 -13.80 0.64
N VAL A 226 -0.50 -13.99 0.27
CA VAL A 226 0.62 -13.12 0.64
C VAL A 226 0.47 -11.73 0.01
N VAL A 227 -0.06 -11.63 -1.20
CA VAL A 227 -0.33 -10.33 -1.86
C VAL A 227 -1.44 -9.53 -1.16
N GLU A 228 -2.30 -10.19 -0.40
CA GLU A 228 -3.34 -9.56 0.41
C GLU A 228 -2.91 -9.33 1.85
N GLN A 229 -1.64 -9.58 2.22
CA GLN A 229 -1.17 -9.35 3.58
C GLN A 229 -0.83 -7.87 3.86
N PRO A 230 -1.02 -7.40 5.10
CA PRO A 230 -0.64 -6.05 5.52
C PRO A 230 0.86 -5.76 5.31
N ALA A 231 1.17 -4.62 4.70
CA ALA A 231 2.56 -4.19 4.50
C ALA A 231 3.31 -3.97 5.83
N LEU A 232 2.58 -3.64 6.89
CA LEU A 232 3.05 -3.39 8.26
C LEU A 232 3.55 -4.63 9.03
N LEU A 233 3.36 -5.85 8.51
CA LEU A 233 3.86 -7.06 9.18
C LEU A 233 5.36 -6.92 9.53
N PRO A 234 5.86 -7.53 10.60
CA PRO A 234 7.30 -7.54 10.85
C PRO A 234 8.06 -8.25 9.71
N LEU A 235 9.31 -7.86 9.46
CA LEU A 235 10.22 -8.64 8.61
C LEU A 235 10.85 -9.75 9.43
N SER A 236 11.10 -10.89 8.78
CA SER A 236 12.04 -11.88 9.32
C SER A 236 13.47 -11.36 9.27
N ALA A 237 14.36 -11.89 10.11
CA ALA A 237 15.79 -11.54 10.10
C ALA A 237 16.43 -11.78 8.70
N ARG A 238 16.02 -12.86 8.02
CA ARG A 238 16.48 -13.18 6.67
C ARG A 238 16.08 -12.10 5.65
N GLU A 239 14.85 -11.60 5.74
CA GLU A 239 14.37 -10.54 4.85
C GLU A 239 15.05 -9.21 5.12
N GLU A 240 15.31 -8.86 6.39
CA GLU A 240 16.02 -7.62 6.73
C GLU A 240 17.50 -7.68 6.28
N ILE A 241 18.15 -8.85 6.39
CA ILE A 241 19.51 -9.05 5.84
C ILE A 241 19.51 -8.82 4.32
N ALA A 242 18.49 -9.34 3.62
CA ALA A 242 18.35 -9.16 2.18
C ALA A 242 18.04 -7.70 1.81
N GLU A 243 17.17 -7.01 2.57
CA GLU A 243 16.87 -5.58 2.42
C GLU A 243 18.15 -4.75 2.44
N GLY A 244 18.99 -4.92 3.47
CA GLY A 244 20.20 -4.13 3.64
C GLY A 244 21.26 -4.38 2.56
N ARG A 245 21.59 -5.65 2.30
CA ARG A 245 22.61 -6.00 1.29
C ARG A 245 22.20 -5.56 -0.10
N THR A 246 20.97 -5.89 -0.50
CA THR A 246 20.47 -5.57 -1.83
C THR A 246 20.24 -4.06 -1.98
N GLY A 247 19.80 -3.37 -0.92
CA GLY A 247 19.64 -1.91 -0.95
C GLY A 247 20.94 -1.17 -1.25
N ILE A 248 22.06 -1.60 -0.66
CA ILE A 248 23.38 -1.05 -1.00
C ILE A 248 23.71 -1.27 -2.48
N GLN A 249 23.43 -2.47 -3.03
CA GLN A 249 23.67 -2.76 -4.44
C GLN A 249 22.78 -1.95 -5.39
N VAL A 250 21.53 -1.67 -4.99
CA VAL A 250 20.62 -0.80 -5.75
C VAL A 250 21.20 0.61 -5.86
N ALA A 251 21.68 1.19 -4.76
CA ALA A 251 22.30 2.52 -4.77
C ALA A 251 23.53 2.58 -5.71
N LEU A 252 24.38 1.55 -5.67
CA LEU A 252 25.50 1.41 -6.59
C LEU A 252 25.05 1.27 -8.06
N GLY A 253 23.97 0.52 -8.30
CA GLY A 253 23.36 0.38 -9.63
C GLY A 253 22.85 1.71 -10.19
N ILE A 254 22.22 2.53 -9.36
CA ILE A 254 21.75 3.88 -9.72
C ILE A 254 22.94 4.79 -10.07
N ARG A 255 24.02 4.76 -9.29
CA ARG A 255 25.24 5.53 -9.60
C ARG A 255 25.85 5.13 -10.95
N ARG A 256 25.98 3.82 -11.20
CA ARG A 256 26.47 3.31 -12.50
C ARG A 256 25.54 3.72 -13.64
N LEU A 257 24.23 3.75 -13.41
CA LEU A 257 23.26 4.22 -14.39
C LEU A 257 23.46 5.70 -14.71
N ALA A 258 23.63 6.57 -13.71
CA ALA A 258 23.93 7.99 -13.90
C ALA A 258 25.20 8.16 -14.74
N GLN A 259 26.32 7.56 -14.31
CA GLN A 259 27.61 7.62 -15.02
C GLN A 259 27.53 7.19 -16.49
N ARG A 260 26.78 6.12 -16.77
CA ARG A 260 26.59 5.62 -18.14
C ARG A 260 25.79 6.59 -19.01
N LEU A 261 24.80 7.27 -18.44
CA LEU A 261 23.92 8.20 -19.16
C LEU A 261 24.51 9.62 -19.28
N SER A 262 25.45 9.99 -18.40
CA SER A 262 26.18 11.27 -18.45
C SER A 262 27.37 11.26 -19.42
N ALA A 263 27.85 10.08 -19.84
CA ALA A 263 29.00 9.97 -20.74
C ALA A 263 28.70 10.62 -22.11
N PRO A 264 29.61 11.48 -22.64
CA PRO A 264 29.45 12.12 -23.95
C PRO A 264 29.67 11.10 -25.07
N VAL A 265 28.67 10.28 -25.33
CA VAL A 265 28.58 9.53 -26.57
C VAL A 265 27.88 10.43 -27.58
N LEU A 266 28.62 10.80 -28.64
CA LEU A 266 28.11 11.35 -29.90
C LEU A 266 26.67 10.88 -30.11
N HIS A 267 25.73 11.82 -30.27
CA HIS A 267 24.31 11.57 -30.51
C HIS A 267 24.08 10.75 -31.80
N ALA A 268 24.47 9.48 -31.79
CA ALA A 268 23.91 8.47 -32.65
C ALA A 268 22.49 8.30 -32.15
N ARG A 269 21.55 8.80 -32.96
CA ARG A 269 20.18 8.31 -33.04
C ARG A 269 20.19 6.79 -32.88
N SER A 270 20.02 6.32 -31.67
CA SER A 270 19.62 4.96 -31.36
C SER A 270 18.25 5.16 -30.70
N GLY A 271 17.14 4.95 -31.41
CA GLY A 271 16.95 3.79 -32.27
C GLY A 271 17.11 2.48 -31.48
N TYR A 272 17.23 2.54 -30.14
CA TYR A 272 16.91 1.39 -29.30
C TYR A 272 15.41 1.22 -29.39
N GLY A 273 15.06 0.38 -30.38
CA GLY A 273 13.70 0.08 -30.76
C GLY A 273 12.86 -0.36 -29.59
N ALA A 274 11.55 -0.31 -29.82
CA ALA A 274 10.59 -1.18 -29.17
C ALA A 274 11.27 -2.54 -28.91
N GLY A 275 11.55 -2.83 -27.64
CA GLY A 275 11.80 -4.21 -27.26
C GLY A 275 10.57 -5.03 -27.70
N PRO A 276 10.72 -6.34 -27.95
CA PRO A 276 9.68 -7.18 -28.53
C PRO A 276 8.36 -7.29 -27.72
N ASP A 277 8.21 -6.58 -26.59
CA ASP A 277 7.01 -6.56 -25.74
C ASP A 277 6.25 -5.21 -25.72
N ALA A 278 6.49 -4.29 -26.67
CA ALA A 278 5.71 -3.06 -26.75
C ALA A 278 4.20 -3.30 -26.97
N THR A 279 3.84 -4.44 -27.56
CA THR A 279 2.45 -4.88 -27.82
C THR A 279 1.76 -5.47 -26.58
N ASP A 280 2.51 -5.98 -25.58
CA ASP A 280 1.95 -6.59 -24.35
C ASP A 280 1.58 -5.55 -23.27
N ARG A 281 1.74 -4.26 -23.58
CA ARG A 281 1.43 -3.11 -22.71
C ARG A 281 0.20 -2.32 -23.17
N GLU A 282 -0.43 -2.73 -24.26
CA GLU A 282 -1.61 -2.06 -24.75
C GLU A 282 -2.80 -2.34 -23.82
N SER A 283 -3.57 -1.28 -23.58
CA SER A 283 -4.79 -1.35 -22.79
C SER A 283 -5.79 -2.29 -23.44
N TRP A 284 -6.51 -3.08 -22.64
CA TRP A 284 -7.60 -3.93 -23.14
C TRP A 284 -8.79 -3.10 -23.67
N LEU A 285 -8.83 -1.80 -23.35
CA LEU A 285 -9.94 -0.90 -23.64
C LEU A 285 -9.61 -0.01 -24.84
N ARG A 286 -9.97 -0.46 -26.03
CA ARG A 286 -10.03 0.39 -27.24
C ARG A 286 -11.07 1.51 -27.06
N PRO A 287 -10.99 2.62 -27.81
CA PRO A 287 -11.82 3.81 -27.57
C PRO A 287 -13.33 3.54 -27.49
N GLU A 288 -13.85 2.70 -28.38
CA GLU A 288 -15.27 2.34 -28.45
C GLU A 288 -15.68 1.48 -27.24
N VAL A 289 -14.83 0.52 -26.87
CA VAL A 289 -15.03 -0.34 -25.69
C VAL A 289 -14.98 0.49 -24.41
N ALA A 290 -14.02 1.41 -24.30
CA ALA A 290 -13.91 2.33 -23.17
C ALA A 290 -15.16 3.21 -23.02
N THR A 291 -15.70 3.69 -24.14
CA THR A 291 -16.94 4.48 -24.15
C THR A 291 -18.14 3.65 -23.73
N ARG A 292 -18.26 2.41 -24.21
CA ARG A 292 -19.33 1.52 -23.78
C ARG A 292 -19.19 1.15 -22.30
N LEU A 293 -17.98 0.85 -21.83
CA LEU A 293 -17.73 0.56 -20.41
C LEU A 293 -18.06 1.75 -19.52
N ALA A 294 -17.71 2.98 -19.92
CA ALA A 294 -18.08 4.19 -19.17
C ALA A 294 -19.59 4.33 -19.03
N ALA A 295 -20.35 4.05 -20.09
CA ALA A 295 -21.82 4.07 -20.06
C ALA A 295 -22.40 2.97 -19.15
N LEU A 296 -21.86 1.74 -19.21
CA LEU A 296 -22.27 0.63 -18.34
C LEU A 296 -21.95 0.90 -16.87
N ALA A 297 -20.78 1.44 -16.58
CA ALA A 297 -20.38 1.83 -15.22
C ALA A 297 -21.26 2.95 -14.68
N ALA A 298 -21.64 3.91 -15.53
CA ALA A 298 -22.56 4.99 -15.19
C ALA A 298 -23.98 4.48 -14.91
N ALA A 299 -24.47 3.52 -15.70
CA ALA A 299 -25.79 2.93 -15.52
C ALA A 299 -25.87 2.01 -14.29
N TYR A 300 -24.81 1.24 -14.00
CA TYR A 300 -24.77 0.37 -12.83
C TYR A 300 -24.58 1.17 -11.53
N ASP A 301 -23.91 2.33 -11.61
CA ASP A 301 -23.79 3.31 -10.53
C ASP A 301 -23.38 2.70 -9.19
N TYR A 302 -22.27 1.95 -9.21
CA TYR A 302 -21.69 1.33 -8.01
C TYR A 302 -21.20 2.40 -7.02
N PRO A 303 -21.20 2.19 -5.69
CA PRO A 303 -20.72 3.19 -4.73
C PRO A 303 -19.26 3.63 -4.95
N PRO A 304 -18.87 4.86 -4.54
CA PRO A 304 -17.51 5.33 -4.62
C PRO A 304 -16.51 4.52 -3.81
N GLN A 305 -15.28 4.47 -4.32
CA GLN A 305 -14.14 3.83 -3.69
C GLN A 305 -13.10 4.90 -3.37
N ALA A 306 -12.94 5.20 -2.08
CA ALA A 306 -12.04 6.27 -1.61
C ALA A 306 -10.61 6.18 -2.16
N PRO A 307 -9.97 4.98 -2.27
CA PRO A 307 -8.67 4.86 -2.91
C PRO A 307 -8.59 5.46 -4.32
N VAL A 308 -9.67 5.38 -5.10
CA VAL A 308 -9.75 5.89 -6.47
C VAL A 308 -10.04 7.39 -6.46
N ALA A 309 -11.12 7.78 -5.79
CA ALA A 309 -11.58 9.17 -5.77
C ALA A 309 -10.51 10.11 -5.17
N VAL A 310 -9.82 9.69 -4.11
CA VAL A 310 -8.77 10.50 -3.47
C VAL A 310 -7.50 10.56 -4.34
N ALA A 311 -7.11 9.46 -5.00
CA ALA A 311 -5.99 9.50 -5.94
C ALA A 311 -6.25 10.50 -7.08
N VAL A 312 -7.46 10.51 -7.64
CA VAL A 312 -7.86 11.48 -8.66
C VAL A 312 -7.90 12.90 -8.09
N ALA A 313 -8.49 13.11 -6.90
CA ALA A 313 -8.60 14.41 -6.26
C ALA A 313 -7.24 15.07 -5.96
N ILE A 314 -6.29 14.32 -5.38
CA ILE A 314 -4.93 14.81 -5.07
C ILE A 314 -4.18 15.25 -6.35
N ASN A 315 -4.46 14.61 -7.47
CA ASN A 315 -3.81 14.93 -8.74
C ASN A 315 -4.57 15.93 -9.60
N ARG A 316 -5.81 16.29 -9.22
CA ARG A 316 -6.73 17.10 -10.01
C ARG A 316 -6.13 18.42 -10.44
N GLU A 317 -5.57 19.19 -9.51
CA GLU A 317 -5.02 20.50 -9.80
C GLU A 317 -3.93 20.40 -10.88
N THR A 318 -2.89 19.60 -10.67
CA THR A 318 -1.81 19.45 -11.67
C THR A 318 -2.27 18.77 -12.96
N LEU A 319 -3.33 17.96 -12.92
CA LEU A 319 -3.93 17.41 -14.14
C LEU A 319 -4.54 18.53 -15.01
N LEU A 320 -5.13 19.56 -14.39
CA LEU A 320 -5.85 20.66 -15.05
C LEU A 320 -5.01 21.92 -15.29
N SER A 321 -4.03 22.21 -14.44
CA SER A 321 -3.25 23.46 -14.40
C SER A 321 -2.07 23.50 -15.37
N ARG A 322 -2.04 22.63 -16.39
CA ARG A 322 -1.00 22.66 -17.41
C ARG A 322 -1.21 23.87 -18.34
N PRO A 323 -0.17 24.70 -18.56
CA PRO A 323 -0.30 25.94 -19.33
C PRO A 323 -0.50 25.68 -20.84
N ASP A 324 -0.09 24.51 -21.31
CA ASP A 324 -0.11 24.08 -22.71
C ASP A 324 -1.36 23.26 -23.09
N LEU A 325 -2.40 23.24 -22.24
CA LEU A 325 -3.62 22.52 -22.56
C LEU A 325 -4.56 23.32 -23.44
N GLU A 326 -4.95 22.71 -24.55
CA GLU A 326 -6.06 23.17 -25.35
C GLU A 326 -7.38 23.12 -24.54
N PRO A 327 -8.36 24.01 -24.81
CA PRO A 327 -9.62 24.04 -24.07
C PRO A 327 -10.35 22.69 -24.03
N TRP A 328 -10.37 21.96 -25.15
CA TRP A 328 -10.99 20.64 -25.22
C TRP A 328 -10.28 19.60 -24.34
N GLN A 329 -8.93 19.64 -24.26
CA GLN A 329 -8.16 18.74 -23.38
C GLN A 329 -8.46 19.02 -21.92
N ARG A 330 -8.64 20.29 -21.55
CA ARG A 330 -9.03 20.69 -20.20
C ARG A 330 -10.42 20.16 -19.85
N THR A 331 -11.39 20.26 -20.75
CA THR A 331 -12.74 19.72 -20.58
C THR A 331 -12.73 18.20 -20.37
N GLU A 332 -11.99 17.48 -21.21
CA GLU A 332 -11.83 16.02 -21.11
C GLU A 332 -11.21 15.58 -19.78
N ARG A 333 -10.14 16.25 -19.36
CA ARG A 333 -9.48 16.00 -18.06
C ARG A 333 -10.38 16.36 -16.88
N LEU A 334 -11.18 17.41 -16.99
CA LEU A 334 -12.13 17.81 -15.97
C LEU A 334 -13.24 16.76 -15.81
N ARG A 335 -13.76 16.24 -16.92
CA ARG A 335 -14.72 15.14 -16.94
C ARG A 335 -14.16 13.91 -16.23
N PHE A 336 -12.97 13.45 -16.63
CA PHE A 336 -12.28 12.36 -15.95
C PHE A 336 -12.13 12.62 -14.45
N ALA A 337 -11.68 13.81 -14.06
CA ALA A 337 -11.47 14.15 -12.66
C ALA A 337 -12.75 14.23 -11.83
N ASN A 338 -13.92 14.38 -12.46
CA ASN A 338 -15.22 14.38 -11.80
C ASN A 338 -15.87 12.98 -11.76
N GLU A 339 -15.55 12.11 -12.71
CA GLU A 339 -16.25 10.83 -12.90
C GLU A 339 -15.43 9.60 -12.46
N ALA A 340 -14.11 9.70 -12.38
CA ALA A 340 -13.24 8.58 -12.01
C ALA A 340 -13.12 8.41 -10.48
N TRP A 341 -14.16 7.82 -9.86
CA TRP A 341 -14.23 7.64 -8.40
C TRP A 341 -14.39 6.18 -7.95
N ASN A 342 -14.47 5.24 -8.89
CA ASN A 342 -14.37 3.79 -8.65
C ASN A 342 -13.50 3.14 -9.75
N GLU A 343 -13.07 1.89 -9.54
CA GLU A 343 -12.14 1.17 -10.40
C GLU A 343 -12.61 1.08 -11.86
N GLU A 344 -13.90 0.82 -12.10
CA GLU A 344 -14.47 0.65 -13.45
C GLU A 344 -14.54 1.99 -14.21
N ARG A 345 -14.99 3.05 -13.54
CA ARG A 345 -15.01 4.42 -14.09
C ARG A 345 -13.59 4.95 -14.33
N LEU A 346 -12.64 4.60 -13.46
CA LEU A 346 -11.23 4.96 -13.63
C LEU A 346 -10.66 4.36 -14.92
N VAL A 347 -10.79 3.04 -15.13
CA VAL A 347 -10.19 2.39 -16.31
C VAL A 347 -10.85 2.85 -17.61
N ALA A 348 -12.18 3.02 -17.61
CA ALA A 348 -12.90 3.53 -18.76
C ALA A 348 -12.49 4.98 -19.10
N GLY A 349 -12.50 5.87 -18.10
CA GLY A 349 -12.12 7.27 -18.28
C GLY A 349 -10.65 7.47 -18.65
N ALA A 350 -9.74 6.68 -18.07
CA ALA A 350 -8.32 6.71 -18.42
C ALA A 350 -8.08 6.28 -19.86
N ALA A 351 -8.77 5.23 -20.32
CA ALA A 351 -8.71 4.79 -21.72
C ALA A 351 -9.28 5.84 -22.68
N GLN A 352 -10.38 6.53 -22.33
CA GLN A 352 -10.92 7.65 -23.12
C GLN A 352 -9.96 8.85 -23.19
N LEU A 353 -9.30 9.20 -22.08
CA LEU A 353 -8.27 10.24 -22.08
C LEU A 353 -7.08 9.87 -22.97
N ARG A 354 -6.62 8.62 -22.92
CA ARG A 354 -5.55 8.14 -23.81
C ARG A 354 -5.97 8.21 -25.28
N ALA A 355 -7.16 7.73 -25.60
CA ALA A 355 -7.71 7.70 -26.96
C ALA A 355 -7.84 9.11 -27.59
N SER A 356 -8.27 10.09 -26.80
CA SER A 356 -8.41 11.48 -27.26
C SER A 356 -7.08 12.24 -27.33
N GLY A 357 -5.98 11.68 -26.83
CA GLY A 357 -4.70 12.39 -26.66
C GLY A 357 -4.67 13.36 -25.47
N ALA A 358 -5.80 13.63 -24.81
CA ALA A 358 -5.86 14.47 -23.62
C ALA A 358 -5.13 13.86 -22.42
N GLY A 359 -4.89 12.55 -22.41
CA GLY A 359 -4.16 11.80 -21.37
C GLY A 359 -2.63 11.88 -21.45
N ALA A 360 -2.06 12.64 -22.39
CA ALA A 360 -0.61 12.67 -22.61
C ALA A 360 0.20 13.15 -21.39
N GLY A 361 1.33 12.47 -21.16
CA GLY A 361 2.30 12.77 -20.10
C GLY A 361 2.10 11.92 -18.83
N PRO A 362 2.99 12.08 -17.84
CA PRO A 362 3.14 11.12 -16.75
C PRO A 362 2.04 11.19 -15.68
N ARG A 363 1.11 12.16 -15.75
CA ARG A 363 0.13 12.42 -14.68
C ARG A 363 -0.98 11.38 -14.65
N LEU A 364 -1.52 10.97 -15.80
CA LEU A 364 -2.54 9.92 -15.86
C LEU A 364 -1.98 8.55 -15.41
N PRO A 365 -0.81 8.09 -15.90
CA PRO A 365 -0.19 6.87 -15.39
C PRO A 365 0.17 6.93 -13.89
N LEU A 366 0.52 8.11 -13.37
CA LEU A 366 0.74 8.30 -11.94
C LEU A 366 -0.56 8.12 -11.13
N ILE A 367 -1.70 8.62 -11.63
CA ILE A 367 -3.02 8.41 -11.00
C ILE A 367 -3.37 6.93 -10.99
N GLU A 368 -3.21 6.22 -12.12
CA GLU A 368 -3.44 4.77 -12.22
C GLU A 368 -2.57 4.01 -11.20
N MET A 369 -1.27 4.29 -11.15
CA MET A 369 -0.32 3.67 -10.22
C MET A 369 -0.64 3.98 -8.74
N GLN A 370 -0.94 5.25 -8.42
CA GLN A 370 -1.31 5.64 -7.06
C GLN A 370 -2.60 4.97 -6.61
N THR A 371 -3.58 4.87 -7.50
CA THR A 371 -4.85 4.20 -7.21
C THR A 371 -4.63 2.72 -6.91
N ALA A 372 -3.86 2.02 -7.75
CA ALA A 372 -3.51 0.61 -7.54
C ALA A 372 -2.84 0.40 -6.16
N VAL A 373 -1.93 1.30 -5.77
CA VAL A 373 -1.28 1.24 -4.47
C VAL A 373 -2.24 1.55 -3.32
N PHE A 374 -3.11 2.55 -3.44
CA PHE A 374 -4.08 2.89 -2.40
C PHE A 374 -5.09 1.75 -2.16
N LEU A 375 -5.49 1.05 -3.22
CA LEU A 375 -6.38 -0.11 -3.17
C LEU A 375 -5.80 -1.31 -2.41
N ARG A 376 -4.48 -1.35 -2.14
CA ARG A 376 -3.89 -2.42 -1.31
C ARG A 376 -4.55 -2.52 0.06
N SER A 377 -4.91 -1.39 0.66
CA SER A 377 -5.65 -1.34 1.93
C SER A 377 -7.01 -2.05 1.87
N TRP A 378 -7.54 -2.27 0.66
CA TRP A 378 -8.83 -2.91 0.38
C TRP A 378 -8.68 -4.33 -0.21
N ASN A 379 -7.48 -4.90 -0.32
CA ASN A 379 -7.29 -6.22 -0.93
C ASN A 379 -8.05 -7.35 -0.19
N GLN A 380 -8.25 -7.21 1.12
CA GLN A 380 -9.04 -8.15 1.94
C GLN A 380 -10.54 -7.84 1.98
N GLU A 381 -10.99 -6.82 1.26
CA GLU A 381 -12.41 -6.52 1.15
C GLU A 381 -13.15 -7.71 0.54
N GLU A 382 -14.17 -8.22 1.22
CA GLU A 382 -15.09 -9.15 0.58
C GLU A 382 -15.95 -8.41 -0.45
N PRO A 383 -16.12 -8.98 -1.65
CA PRO A 383 -16.93 -8.36 -2.69
C PRO A 383 -18.32 -8.00 -2.19
N TRP A 384 -18.80 -6.83 -2.60
CA TRP A 384 -20.18 -6.45 -2.47
C TRP A 384 -20.76 -6.25 -3.87
N VAL A 385 -21.96 -6.75 -4.11
CA VAL A 385 -22.71 -6.48 -5.34
C VAL A 385 -24.11 -6.00 -4.98
N ALA A 386 -24.73 -5.24 -5.88
CA ALA A 386 -26.09 -4.76 -5.66
C ALA A 386 -27.03 -5.96 -5.39
N GLY A 387 -27.82 -5.87 -4.32
CA GLY A 387 -28.68 -6.96 -3.85
C GLY A 387 -28.08 -7.84 -2.75
N ASP A 388 -26.77 -7.72 -2.47
CA ASP A 388 -26.17 -8.40 -1.32
C ASP A 388 -26.81 -7.94 0.01
N PRO A 389 -26.96 -8.86 0.98
CA PRO A 389 -27.49 -8.51 2.28
C PRO A 389 -26.57 -7.53 3.02
N ALA A 390 -27.20 -6.64 3.79
CA ALA A 390 -26.55 -5.68 4.66
C ALA A 390 -27.33 -5.53 5.97
N PRO A 391 -26.65 -5.25 7.09
CA PRO A 391 -27.32 -5.03 8.36
C PRO A 391 -28.25 -3.81 8.30
N ALA A 392 -29.31 -3.82 9.11
CA ALA A 392 -30.17 -2.65 9.27
C ALA A 392 -29.44 -1.53 10.05
N SER A 393 -29.80 -0.26 9.86
CA SER A 393 -29.20 0.84 10.65
C SER A 393 -29.40 0.61 12.15
N LYS A 394 -30.62 0.20 12.55
CA LYS A 394 -30.97 -0.13 13.94
C LYS A 394 -30.15 -1.30 14.51
N GLU A 395 -29.74 -2.25 13.67
CA GLU A 395 -28.87 -3.35 14.09
C GLU A 395 -27.46 -2.85 14.44
N LEU A 396 -26.90 -1.97 13.60
CA LEU A 396 -25.60 -1.35 13.87
C LEU A 396 -25.65 -0.42 15.09
N GLU A 397 -26.72 0.37 15.19
CA GLU A 397 -26.97 1.24 16.34
C GLU A 397 -27.02 0.43 17.64
N ALA A 398 -27.80 -0.65 17.67
CA ALA A 398 -27.90 -1.52 18.85
C ALA A 398 -26.57 -2.22 19.17
N ARG A 399 -25.89 -2.76 18.15
CA ARG A 399 -24.64 -3.52 18.31
C ARG A 399 -23.49 -2.67 18.83
N PHE A 400 -23.35 -1.45 18.33
CA PHE A 400 -22.21 -0.58 18.65
C PHE A 400 -22.57 0.56 19.63
N GLY A 401 -23.85 0.68 19.99
CA GLY A 401 -24.35 1.72 20.89
C GLY A 401 -24.48 3.10 20.25
N LEU A 402 -24.47 3.20 18.92
CA LEU A 402 -24.59 4.49 18.23
C LEU A 402 -25.91 5.17 18.60
N ALA A 403 -25.91 6.51 18.63
CA ALA A 403 -27.16 7.25 18.73
C ALA A 403 -28.01 7.00 17.49
N GLU A 404 -27.43 7.29 16.32
CA GLU A 404 -28.09 7.19 15.03
C GLU A 404 -27.07 6.94 13.91
N LEU A 405 -27.50 6.23 12.87
CA LEU A 405 -26.82 6.18 11.57
C LEU A 405 -27.68 6.87 10.51
N LEU A 406 -27.19 8.01 10.03
CA LEU A 406 -27.88 8.89 9.10
C LEU A 406 -27.26 8.85 7.70
N PHE A 407 -28.11 9.03 6.69
CA PHE A 407 -27.71 9.21 5.29
C PHE A 407 -28.31 10.51 4.79
N ASP A 408 -27.48 11.37 4.19
CA ASP A 408 -27.99 12.55 3.50
C ASP A 408 -28.85 12.15 2.30
N GLU A 409 -29.76 13.03 1.88
CA GLU A 409 -30.66 12.80 0.74
C GLU A 409 -29.90 12.52 -0.56
N GLU A 410 -28.73 13.13 -0.72
CA GLU A 410 -27.85 12.97 -1.87
C GLU A 410 -27.10 11.64 -1.92
N VAL A 411 -27.16 10.82 -0.86
CA VAL A 411 -26.60 9.46 -0.87
C VAL A 411 -27.66 8.51 -1.42
N PRO A 412 -27.46 7.96 -2.64
CA PRO A 412 -28.43 7.09 -3.27
C PRO A 412 -28.84 5.92 -2.39
N GLU A 413 -30.13 5.58 -2.39
CA GLU A 413 -30.67 4.54 -1.51
C GLU A 413 -30.01 3.17 -1.75
N HIS A 414 -29.70 2.85 -3.01
CA HIS A 414 -29.03 1.61 -3.39
C HIS A 414 -27.57 1.53 -2.92
N TRP A 415 -26.94 2.64 -2.53
CA TRP A 415 -25.60 2.64 -1.91
C TRP A 415 -25.63 2.41 -0.40
N ARG A 416 -26.74 2.70 0.28
CA ARG A 416 -26.83 2.63 1.75
C ARG A 416 -26.55 1.22 2.32
N PRO A 417 -26.96 0.10 1.70
CA PRO A 417 -26.56 -1.24 2.13
C PRO A 417 -25.03 -1.43 2.18
N TYR A 418 -24.31 -0.98 1.15
CA TYR A 418 -22.86 -1.04 1.11
C TYR A 418 -22.24 -0.28 2.30
N TYR A 419 -22.64 0.99 2.51
CA TYR A 419 -22.10 1.80 3.61
C TYR A 419 -22.37 1.19 5.00
N ARG A 420 -23.55 0.59 5.21
CA ARG A 420 -23.87 -0.14 6.46
C ARG A 420 -22.95 -1.36 6.65
N ARG A 421 -22.75 -2.15 5.60
CA ARG A 421 -21.88 -3.34 5.64
C ARG A 421 -20.44 -2.96 5.99
N VAL A 422 -19.88 -1.96 5.32
CA VAL A 422 -18.49 -1.57 5.51
C VAL A 422 -18.28 -0.87 6.85
N LEU A 423 -19.24 -0.07 7.32
CA LEU A 423 -19.22 0.52 8.67
C LEU A 423 -19.25 -0.59 9.74
N GLY A 424 -20.17 -1.56 9.62
CA GLY A 424 -20.25 -2.67 10.57
C GLY A 424 -18.96 -3.49 10.67
N ARG A 425 -18.25 -3.67 9.56
CA ARG A 425 -16.93 -4.32 9.55
C ARG A 425 -15.85 -3.47 10.21
N ALA A 426 -15.76 -2.20 9.82
CA ALA A 426 -14.77 -1.29 10.38
C ALA A 426 -14.92 -1.14 11.90
N LEU A 427 -16.15 -1.04 12.40
CA LEU A 427 -16.43 -1.00 13.84
C LEU A 427 -16.14 -2.34 14.54
N GLY A 428 -16.38 -3.46 13.86
CA GLY A 428 -16.00 -4.79 14.35
C GLY A 428 -14.49 -4.94 14.50
N ASP A 429 -13.70 -4.48 13.52
CA ASP A 429 -12.24 -4.49 13.58
C ASP A 429 -11.71 -3.51 14.63
N LEU A 430 -12.35 -2.36 14.81
CA LEU A 430 -12.03 -1.44 15.91
C LEU A 430 -12.22 -2.11 17.28
N GLN A 431 -13.32 -2.83 17.50
CA GLN A 431 -13.57 -3.55 18.76
C GLN A 431 -12.51 -4.64 19.05
N ARG A 432 -11.86 -5.19 18.03
CA ARG A 432 -10.72 -6.11 18.23
C ARG A 432 -9.52 -5.40 18.82
N VAL A 433 -9.22 -4.20 18.34
CA VAL A 433 -8.04 -3.42 18.76
C VAL A 433 -8.28 -2.66 20.06
N LEU A 434 -9.43 -1.98 20.17
CA LEU A 434 -9.83 -1.13 21.29
C LEU A 434 -11.18 -1.62 21.85
N PRO A 435 -11.24 -2.78 22.52
CA PRO A 435 -12.50 -3.37 23.00
C PRO A 435 -13.22 -2.51 24.04
N THR A 436 -12.50 -1.61 24.71
CA THR A 436 -13.02 -0.69 25.73
C THR A 436 -13.49 0.65 25.15
N ALA A 437 -13.28 0.91 23.85
CA ALA A 437 -13.75 2.13 23.20
C ALA A 437 -15.28 2.18 23.18
N SER A 438 -15.86 3.22 23.79
CA SER A 438 -17.30 3.41 23.80
C SER A 438 -17.73 4.34 22.68
N LEU A 439 -18.60 3.85 21.79
CA LEU A 439 -19.27 4.67 20.77
C LEU A 439 -20.68 5.08 21.22
N ARG A 440 -21.00 4.89 22.52
CA ARG A 440 -22.36 5.08 23.02
C ARG A 440 -22.81 6.52 22.80
N GLY A 441 -23.90 6.70 22.07
CA GLY A 441 -24.49 8.00 21.80
C GLY A 441 -23.70 8.86 20.80
N LEU A 442 -22.86 8.24 19.97
CA LEU A 442 -22.21 8.87 18.81
C LEU A 442 -23.16 8.78 17.60
N THR A 443 -23.31 9.87 16.86
CA THR A 443 -24.01 9.85 15.57
C THR A 443 -23.00 9.64 14.44
N VAL A 444 -23.33 8.78 13.48
CA VAL A 444 -22.56 8.63 12.24
C VAL A 444 -23.44 9.07 11.08
N ARG A 445 -22.95 10.01 10.27
CA ARG A 445 -23.66 10.55 9.11
C ARG A 445 -22.85 10.30 7.85
N VAL A 446 -23.41 9.56 6.89
CA VAL A 446 -22.82 9.40 5.56
C VAL A 446 -23.40 10.48 4.66
N GLY A 447 -22.57 11.41 4.20
CA GLY A 447 -23.05 12.62 3.55
C GLY A 447 -21.95 13.66 3.32
N LYS A 448 -22.27 14.77 2.65
CA LYS A 448 -21.28 15.81 2.37
C LYS A 448 -20.81 16.49 3.65
N LEU A 449 -19.55 16.91 3.61
CA LEU A 449 -19.02 17.89 4.54
C LEU A 449 -19.52 19.29 4.16
N GLY A 450 -19.56 20.20 5.13
CA GLY A 450 -19.83 21.61 4.84
C GLY A 450 -18.77 22.21 3.91
N PRO A 451 -19.11 23.27 3.15
CA PRO A 451 -18.27 23.83 2.09
C PRO A 451 -16.89 24.33 2.57
N GLU A 452 -16.73 24.62 3.86
CA GLU A 452 -15.46 25.09 4.43
C GLU A 452 -14.54 23.95 4.92
N ALA A 453 -15.03 22.71 4.97
CA ALA A 453 -14.26 21.57 5.47
C ALA A 453 -13.26 21.07 4.41
N ARG A 454 -11.97 21.17 4.73
CA ARG A 454 -10.87 20.65 3.89
C ARG A 454 -10.35 19.29 4.41
N ALA A 455 -11.25 18.39 4.77
CA ALA A 455 -10.92 17.09 5.38
C ALA A 455 -11.56 15.93 4.61
N LEU A 456 -11.02 14.72 4.77
CA LEU A 456 -11.55 13.51 4.13
C LEU A 456 -12.80 12.97 4.85
N ALA A 457 -12.88 13.23 6.15
CA ALA A 457 -14.00 13.02 7.07
C ALA A 457 -13.90 14.05 8.19
N LEU A 458 -14.87 14.10 9.11
CA LEU A 458 -14.85 15.04 10.23
C LEU A 458 -15.64 14.52 11.43
N HIS A 459 -15.06 14.58 12.62
CA HIS A 459 -15.77 14.61 13.89
C HIS A 459 -16.19 16.05 14.23
N ASP A 460 -17.49 16.29 14.31
CA ASP A 460 -18.06 17.53 14.82
C ASP A 460 -18.28 17.42 16.35
N PRO A 461 -17.48 18.13 17.17
CA PRO A 461 -17.59 18.07 18.62
C PRO A 461 -18.80 18.83 19.17
N GLY A 462 -19.47 19.66 18.36
CA GLY A 462 -20.69 20.40 18.75
C GLY A 462 -21.89 19.48 18.82
N THR A 463 -22.10 18.66 17.78
CA THR A 463 -23.19 17.69 17.71
C THR A 463 -22.80 16.28 18.14
N ARG A 464 -21.49 16.02 18.29
CA ARG A 464 -20.91 14.69 18.47
C ARG A 464 -21.31 13.75 17.33
N THR A 465 -20.98 14.18 16.11
CA THR A 465 -21.27 13.46 14.87
C THR A 465 -19.98 13.20 14.10
N ILE A 466 -19.76 11.97 13.64
CA ILE A 466 -18.78 11.70 12.59
C ILE A 466 -19.47 11.81 11.23
N VAL A 467 -18.97 12.69 10.37
CA VAL A 467 -19.41 12.87 8.99
C VAL A 467 -18.46 12.13 8.06
N LEU A 468 -19.02 11.22 7.28
CA LEU A 468 -18.31 10.37 6.33
C LEU A 468 -18.77 10.69 4.89
N PRO A 469 -18.06 11.57 4.15
CA PRO A 469 -18.27 11.72 2.72
C PRO A 469 -18.18 10.39 1.95
N PRO A 470 -19.18 10.08 1.10
CA PRO A 470 -19.20 8.86 0.30
C PRO A 470 -17.90 8.58 -0.48
N HIS A 471 -17.27 9.65 -0.98
CA HIS A 471 -16.12 9.57 -1.89
C HIS A 471 -14.77 9.49 -1.20
N THR A 472 -14.63 9.95 0.05
CA THR A 472 -13.29 10.19 0.64
C THR A 472 -13.11 9.59 2.03
N ALA A 473 -14.20 9.24 2.72
CA ALA A 473 -14.15 8.97 4.16
C ALA A 473 -13.69 7.56 4.53
N ALA A 474 -13.86 6.57 3.66
CA ALA A 474 -13.36 5.22 3.94
C ALA A 474 -11.85 5.29 4.21
N GLY A 475 -11.37 4.59 5.23
CA GLY A 475 -9.96 4.62 5.64
C GLY A 475 -9.59 5.76 6.60
N THR A 476 -10.58 6.48 7.14
CA THR A 476 -10.38 7.56 8.14
C THR A 476 -11.13 7.34 9.45
N LEU A 477 -11.94 6.29 9.55
CA LEU A 477 -12.85 6.12 10.69
C LEU A 477 -12.12 5.96 12.03
N ALA A 478 -10.95 5.30 12.08
CA ALA A 478 -10.16 5.20 13.30
C ALA A 478 -9.66 6.57 13.77
N HIS A 479 -9.31 7.45 12.84
CA HIS A 479 -8.90 8.82 13.11
C HIS A 479 -10.06 9.63 13.70
N GLU A 480 -11.23 9.59 13.07
CA GLU A 480 -12.41 10.34 13.55
C GLU A 480 -12.95 9.80 14.89
N ILE A 481 -12.84 8.49 15.13
CA ILE A 481 -13.19 7.91 16.42
C ILE A 481 -12.20 8.33 17.51
N ALA A 482 -10.92 8.50 17.19
CA ALA A 482 -9.96 9.06 18.13
C ALA A 482 -10.36 10.48 18.56
N HIS A 483 -10.85 11.32 17.64
CA HIS A 483 -11.44 12.61 18.01
C HIS A 483 -12.66 12.48 18.94
N ASP A 484 -13.53 11.49 18.73
CA ASP A 484 -14.64 11.24 19.66
C ASP A 484 -14.16 10.82 21.06
N LEU A 485 -13.16 9.94 21.14
CA LEU A 485 -12.55 9.54 22.42
C LEU A 485 -11.94 10.74 23.17
N ASP A 486 -11.29 11.63 22.43
CA ASP A 486 -10.70 12.85 22.96
C ASP A 486 -11.78 13.84 23.45
N TRP A 487 -12.88 13.97 22.70
CA TRP A 487 -14.05 14.73 23.11
C TRP A 487 -14.72 14.17 24.36
N GLN A 488 -14.85 12.85 24.46
CA GLN A 488 -15.39 12.19 25.65
C GLN A 488 -14.53 12.48 26.87
N LEU A 489 -13.20 12.43 26.73
CA LEU A 489 -12.29 12.82 27.80
C LEU A 489 -12.45 14.30 28.16
N ALA A 490 -12.66 15.18 27.18
CA ALA A 490 -12.82 16.62 27.44
C ALA A 490 -14.01 16.88 28.36
N ARG A 491 -15.12 16.18 28.09
CA ARG A 491 -16.32 16.22 28.92
C ARG A 491 -16.09 15.66 30.31
N ARG A 492 -15.45 14.48 30.42
CA ARG A 492 -15.22 13.82 31.73
C ARG A 492 -14.23 14.57 32.60
N ARG A 493 -13.14 15.09 32.01
CA ARG A 493 -12.00 15.69 32.73
C ARG A 493 -12.16 17.19 32.96
N TYR A 494 -12.67 17.93 31.98
CA TYR A 494 -12.74 19.40 32.03
C TYR A 494 -14.17 19.96 32.08
N GLY A 495 -15.20 19.11 32.01
CA GLY A 495 -16.60 19.54 32.02
C GLY A 495 -17.01 20.39 30.81
N ARG A 496 -16.20 20.43 29.74
CA ARG A 496 -16.43 21.24 28.54
C ARG A 496 -17.07 20.41 27.43
N ARG A 497 -17.97 21.05 26.66
CA ARG A 497 -18.53 20.53 25.41
C ARG A 497 -17.89 21.27 24.23
N GLY A 498 -17.92 20.68 23.03
CA GLY A 498 -17.50 21.36 21.79
C GLY A 498 -15.98 21.44 21.56
N GLY A 499 -15.16 20.65 22.25
CA GLY A 499 -13.71 20.63 22.03
C GLY A 499 -13.05 19.35 22.53
N TYR A 500 -11.72 19.29 22.38
CA TYR A 500 -10.92 18.10 22.64
C TYR A 500 -10.05 18.25 23.89
N ALA A 501 -9.86 17.16 24.65
CA ALA A 501 -9.11 17.17 25.90
C ALA A 501 -7.64 17.50 25.67
N THR A 502 -7.06 16.95 24.59
CA THR A 502 -5.65 17.16 24.25
C THR A 502 -5.33 18.63 23.95
N ASP A 503 -6.20 19.32 23.21
CA ASP A 503 -6.08 20.76 22.97
C ASP A 503 -6.19 21.58 24.27
N MET A 504 -7.11 21.19 25.16
CA MET A 504 -7.33 21.86 26.44
C MET A 504 -6.15 21.67 27.38
N ALA A 505 -5.60 20.46 27.46
CA ALA A 505 -4.45 20.12 28.30
C ALA A 505 -3.23 21.00 27.96
N VAL A 506 -2.93 21.16 26.66
CA VAL A 506 -1.78 21.96 26.20
C VAL A 506 -1.98 23.46 26.44
N ARG A 507 -3.23 23.95 26.47
CA ARG A 507 -3.53 25.36 26.80
C ARG A 507 -3.44 25.65 28.29
N GLN A 508 -3.77 24.70 29.16
CA GLN A 508 -3.85 24.93 30.62
C GLN A 508 -2.51 24.76 31.37
N ARG A 509 -1.44 24.28 30.69
CA ARG A 509 0.02 24.27 30.99
C ARG A 509 0.57 23.97 32.41
N SER A 510 -0.19 23.99 33.51
CA SER A 510 0.32 23.71 34.86
C SER A 510 -0.15 22.35 35.38
N GLY A 511 0.75 21.36 35.40
CA GLY A 511 0.61 20.11 36.17
C GLY A 511 -0.24 18.98 35.56
N ASP A 512 -0.77 19.16 34.34
CA ASP A 512 -1.59 18.12 33.72
C ASP A 512 -0.74 16.98 33.13
N ARG A 513 -0.85 15.77 33.69
CA ARG A 513 -0.20 14.56 33.17
C ARG A 513 -0.51 14.30 31.69
N LEU A 514 -1.72 14.66 31.23
CA LEU A 514 -2.11 14.53 29.82
C LEU A 514 -1.26 15.45 28.92
N ALA A 515 -0.95 16.66 29.38
CA ALA A 515 -0.08 17.58 28.65
C ALA A 515 1.35 17.04 28.54
N THR A 516 1.87 16.38 29.59
CA THR A 516 3.19 15.72 29.56
C THR A 516 3.24 14.60 28.52
N SER A 517 2.23 13.72 28.50
CA SER A 517 2.14 12.65 27.50
C SER A 517 2.03 13.20 26.08
N LEU A 518 1.28 14.29 25.88
CA LEU A 518 1.18 14.96 24.58
C LEU A 518 2.49 15.63 24.16
N SER A 519 3.25 16.22 25.07
CA SER A 519 4.59 16.73 24.74
C SER A 519 5.50 15.60 24.27
N GLY A 520 5.43 14.42 24.90
CA GLY A 520 6.15 13.23 24.42
C GLY A 520 5.70 12.78 23.03
N LEU A 521 4.39 12.80 22.78
CA LEU A 521 3.81 12.44 21.48
C LEU A 521 4.08 13.47 20.37
N ALA A 522 4.11 14.76 20.69
CA ALA A 522 4.32 15.85 19.73
C ALA A 522 5.80 16.12 19.45
N ALA A 523 6.69 15.95 20.45
CA ALA A 523 8.14 16.09 20.26
C ALA A 523 8.70 15.07 19.25
N SER A 524 7.99 13.95 19.09
CA SER A 524 8.32 12.91 18.13
C SER A 524 8.01 13.32 16.67
N LEU A 525 7.01 14.18 16.47
CA LEU A 525 6.62 14.73 15.16
C LEU A 525 7.54 15.86 14.67
N LEU A 526 8.14 16.62 15.59
CA LEU A 526 9.06 17.72 15.26
C LEU A 526 10.47 17.23 14.89
N ARG A 527 10.81 15.97 15.16
CA ARG A 527 12.14 15.38 14.87
C ARG A 527 12.26 14.79 13.45
N GLU A 528 11.17 14.64 12.71
CA GLU A 528 11.20 14.20 11.32
C GLU A 528 11.24 15.43 10.40
N GLY A 529 12.44 15.80 9.94
CA GLY A 529 12.63 16.91 9.00
C GLY A 529 11.89 16.65 7.68
N SER A 530 10.81 17.40 7.48
CA SER A 530 10.18 17.59 6.17
C SER A 530 10.13 19.08 5.88
N ASP A 531 10.72 19.50 4.75
CA ASP A 531 10.69 20.87 4.21
C ASP A 531 9.28 21.33 3.75
N SER A 532 8.22 20.59 4.07
CA SER A 532 6.87 21.10 3.89
C SER A 532 6.56 22.06 5.03
N VAL A 533 6.25 23.31 4.71
CA VAL A 533 5.57 24.25 5.61
C VAL A 533 4.39 23.50 6.24
N THR A 534 4.56 23.02 7.47
CA THR A 534 3.52 22.30 8.20
C THR A 534 2.40 23.29 8.42
N ALA A 535 1.22 22.97 7.88
CA ALA A 535 0.09 23.84 8.09
C ALA A 535 -0.25 23.81 9.60
N PRO A 536 -0.74 24.90 10.22
CA PRO A 536 -0.95 24.97 11.66
C PRO A 536 -1.85 23.86 12.24
N HIS A 537 -2.68 23.23 11.41
CA HIS A 537 -3.50 22.09 11.79
C HIS A 537 -2.68 20.79 11.97
N ASP A 538 -1.59 20.59 11.24
CA ASP A 538 -0.79 19.35 11.25
C ASP A 538 -0.10 19.05 12.59
N VAL A 539 0.01 20.06 13.45
CA VAL A 539 0.67 20.01 14.76
C VAL A 539 -0.31 20.20 15.92
N ARG A 540 -1.62 20.29 15.64
CA ARG A 540 -2.65 20.44 16.67
C ARG A 540 -2.67 19.17 17.55
N PRO A 541 -2.66 19.29 18.90
CA PRO A 541 -2.60 18.12 19.80
C PRO A 541 -3.63 17.03 19.51
N ALA A 542 -4.87 17.41 19.19
CA ALA A 542 -5.92 16.45 18.84
C ALA A 542 -5.60 15.65 17.56
N GLU A 543 -5.03 16.30 16.54
CA GLU A 543 -4.62 15.66 15.27
C GLU A 543 -3.46 14.69 15.48
N VAL A 544 -2.50 15.09 16.31
CA VAL A 544 -1.35 14.25 16.70
C VAL A 544 -1.82 12.97 17.39
N PHE A 545 -2.77 13.09 18.32
CA PHE A 545 -3.39 11.95 18.99
C PHE A 545 -4.17 11.06 18.01
N ALA A 546 -4.98 11.66 17.14
CA ALA A 546 -5.80 10.92 16.17
C ALA A 546 -4.94 10.15 15.16
N ARG A 547 -3.87 10.76 14.62
CA ARG A 547 -2.89 10.09 13.75
C ARG A 547 -2.17 8.95 14.47
N GLY A 548 -1.77 9.16 15.73
CA GLY A 548 -1.13 8.11 16.54
C GLY A 548 -2.05 6.90 16.76
N THR A 549 -3.33 7.16 17.04
CA THR A 549 -4.36 6.12 17.21
C THR A 549 -4.64 5.37 15.91
N ASP A 550 -4.78 6.08 14.79
CA ASP A 550 -5.00 5.49 13.47
C ASP A 550 -3.85 4.55 13.07
N TRP A 551 -2.60 4.99 13.25
CA TRP A 551 -1.44 4.14 13.04
C TRP A 551 -1.46 2.89 13.93
N PHE A 552 -1.76 3.04 15.23
CA PHE A 552 -1.77 1.91 16.16
C PHE A 552 -2.84 0.89 15.78
N VAL A 553 -4.02 1.35 15.35
CA VAL A 553 -5.09 0.48 14.83
C VAL A 553 -4.61 -0.30 13.61
N ALA A 554 -3.96 0.35 12.65
CA ALA A 554 -3.39 -0.33 11.49
C ALA A 554 -2.34 -1.37 11.89
N ALA A 555 -1.44 -1.05 12.82
CA ALA A 555 -0.39 -1.96 13.30
C ALA A 555 -0.97 -3.17 14.06
N ALA A 556 -1.97 -2.96 14.92
CA ALA A 556 -2.61 -4.02 15.68
C ALA A 556 -3.38 -4.99 14.76
N LEU A 557 -4.12 -4.48 13.76
CA LEU A 557 -4.75 -5.33 12.75
C LEU A 557 -3.71 -6.07 11.91
N ALA A 558 -2.62 -5.40 11.53
CA ALA A 558 -1.56 -6.00 10.74
C ALA A 558 -0.94 -7.23 11.43
N ARG A 559 -0.78 -7.19 12.77
CA ARG A 559 -0.32 -8.33 13.58
C ARG A 559 -1.20 -9.58 13.41
N GLU A 560 -2.50 -9.40 13.21
CA GLU A 560 -3.47 -10.47 12.97
C GLU A 560 -3.61 -10.84 11.48
N GLY A 561 -2.74 -10.29 10.61
CA GLY A 561 -2.83 -10.46 9.17
C GLY A 561 -4.02 -9.73 8.53
N ARG A 562 -4.65 -8.77 9.24
CA ARG A 562 -5.86 -8.06 8.78
C ARG A 562 -5.55 -6.67 8.22
N MET A 563 -6.28 -6.28 7.18
CA MET A 563 -6.33 -4.92 6.65
C MET A 563 -7.74 -4.35 6.80
N GLY A 564 -7.86 -3.32 7.63
CA GLY A 564 -9.12 -2.62 7.86
C GLY A 564 -9.27 -1.40 6.94
N GLY A 565 -9.29 -1.57 5.62
CA GLY A 565 -9.23 -0.46 4.64
C GLY A 565 -10.32 0.62 4.74
N TYR A 566 -11.45 0.31 5.38
CA TYR A 566 -12.50 1.27 5.74
C TYR A 566 -12.26 1.97 7.08
N LEU A 567 -11.57 1.29 7.99
CA LEU A 567 -11.21 1.81 9.30
C LEU A 567 -9.99 2.72 9.23
N THR A 568 -8.96 2.29 8.49
CA THR A 568 -7.68 2.97 8.31
C THR A 568 -7.14 2.77 6.89
N SER A 569 -6.59 3.84 6.32
CA SER A 569 -5.93 3.82 5.00
C SER A 569 -4.42 3.57 5.10
N PHE A 570 -3.87 3.57 6.32
CA PHE A 570 -2.44 3.48 6.57
C PHE A 570 -1.87 2.11 6.20
N GLN A 571 -0.86 2.06 5.33
CA GLN A 571 -0.21 0.80 4.91
C GLN A 571 1.18 0.62 5.49
N ASP A 572 2.06 1.63 5.36
CA ASP A 572 3.37 1.71 6.00
C ASP A 572 3.93 3.15 5.99
N ALA A 573 5.13 3.37 6.54
CA ALA A 573 5.76 4.69 6.67
C ALA A 573 6.10 5.38 5.34
N ALA A 574 6.24 4.63 4.24
CA ALA A 574 6.52 5.15 2.89
C ALA A 574 5.25 5.20 2.02
N ILE A 575 4.26 4.37 2.32
CA ILE A 575 2.95 4.35 1.68
C ILE A 575 1.91 4.55 2.78
N THR A 576 1.63 5.80 3.14
CA THR A 576 0.66 6.15 4.20
C THR A 576 -0.79 5.98 3.74
N GLY A 577 -1.01 5.34 2.58
CA GLY A 577 -2.30 5.34 1.90
C GLY A 577 -2.61 6.73 1.38
N TYR A 578 -3.86 7.14 1.55
CA TYR A 578 -4.36 8.47 1.18
C TYR A 578 -4.72 9.33 2.39
N GLY A 579 -4.52 8.84 3.60
CA GLY A 579 -4.61 9.61 4.84
C GLY A 579 -3.27 10.31 5.18
N THR A 580 -3.32 11.18 6.19
CA THR A 580 -2.15 11.94 6.68
C THR A 580 -1.41 11.24 7.83
N THR A 581 -1.72 9.97 8.09
CA THR A 581 -1.22 9.20 9.22
C THR A 581 0.27 8.91 9.08
N ARG A 582 1.01 8.95 10.20
CA ARG A 582 2.46 8.77 10.25
C ARG A 582 2.83 7.63 11.19
N SER A 583 3.95 6.98 10.90
CA SER A 583 4.54 6.01 11.83
C SER A 583 5.07 6.67 13.11
N PRO A 584 5.21 5.92 14.21
CA PRO A 584 5.87 6.39 15.41
C PRO A 584 7.32 6.73 15.13
N ASP A 585 7.90 7.54 16.01
CA ASP A 585 9.28 7.97 15.85
C ASP A 585 10.26 6.80 15.92
N GLY A 586 11.40 6.96 15.25
CA GLY A 586 12.49 5.98 15.33
C GLY A 586 13.04 5.78 16.76
N GLY A 587 12.82 6.71 17.69
CA GLY A 587 13.20 6.59 19.10
C GLY A 587 12.24 5.79 19.97
N GLY A 588 11.04 5.47 19.47
CA GLY A 588 10.06 4.63 20.15
C GLY A 588 9.35 5.29 21.33
N GLN A 589 9.43 6.62 21.47
CA GLN A 589 8.79 7.36 22.57
C GLN A 589 7.31 7.68 22.28
N THR A 590 6.90 7.67 21.01
CA THR A 590 5.50 7.85 20.59
C THR A 590 4.59 6.81 21.23
N VAL A 591 4.98 5.53 21.27
CA VAL A 591 4.08 4.45 21.70
C VAL A 591 3.75 4.51 23.19
N PRO A 592 4.72 4.63 24.13
CA PRO A 592 4.41 4.85 25.53
C PRO A 592 3.55 6.11 25.77
N SER A 593 3.82 7.19 25.03
CA SER A 593 3.08 8.45 25.14
C SER A 593 1.63 8.31 24.68
N LEU A 594 1.40 7.64 23.56
CA LEU A 594 0.05 7.33 23.05
C LEU A 594 -0.74 6.47 24.04
N PHE A 595 -0.10 5.44 24.60
CA PHE A 595 -0.73 4.54 25.55
C PHE A 595 -1.09 5.22 26.88
N ALA A 596 -0.25 6.13 27.36
CA ALA A 596 -0.58 6.96 28.51
C ALA A 596 -1.82 7.84 28.28
N ILE A 597 -2.05 8.31 27.05
CA ILE A 597 -3.27 9.05 26.69
C ILE A 597 -4.47 8.09 26.62
N LEU A 598 -4.32 6.95 25.94
CA LEU A 598 -5.38 5.95 25.78
C LEU A 598 -5.85 5.36 27.12
N ASP A 599 -4.99 5.27 28.13
CA ASP A 599 -5.36 4.83 29.49
C ASP A 599 -6.47 5.68 30.13
N HIS A 600 -6.63 6.93 29.69
CA HIS A 600 -7.71 7.81 30.16
C HIS A 600 -9.01 7.69 29.33
N MET A 601 -8.97 7.01 28.20
CA MET A 601 -10.04 7.01 27.20
C MET A 601 -10.58 5.61 26.91
N ALA A 602 -9.72 4.76 26.37
CA ALA A 602 -9.96 3.40 25.91
C ALA A 602 -8.68 2.58 26.13
N PRO A 603 -8.44 2.06 27.35
CA PRO A 603 -7.21 1.35 27.68
C PRO A 603 -6.98 0.16 26.74
N VAL A 604 -5.75 0.05 26.24
CA VAL A 604 -5.30 -1.07 25.39
C VAL A 604 -5.09 -2.30 26.26
N VAL A 605 -5.57 -3.46 25.78
CA VAL A 605 -5.40 -4.74 26.48
C VAL A 605 -3.91 -5.06 26.72
N PRO A 606 -3.55 -5.65 27.88
CA PRO A 606 -2.15 -5.82 28.30
C PRO A 606 -1.26 -6.52 27.26
N GLU A 607 -1.76 -7.57 26.60
CA GLU A 607 -1.02 -8.36 25.62
C GLU A 607 -0.69 -7.55 24.36
N THR A 608 -1.64 -6.72 23.90
CA THR A 608 -1.45 -5.84 22.74
C THR A 608 -0.52 -4.68 23.10
N ARG A 609 -0.66 -4.12 24.31
CA ARG A 609 0.25 -3.09 24.84
C ARG A 609 1.68 -3.60 24.88
N GLN A 610 1.92 -4.76 25.49
CA GLN A 610 3.26 -5.32 25.64
C GLN A 610 3.90 -5.56 24.27
N TRP A 611 3.17 -6.21 23.35
CA TRP A 611 3.64 -6.41 21.98
C TRP A 611 4.03 -5.11 21.28
N ALA A 612 3.20 -4.06 21.39
CA ALA A 612 3.47 -2.78 20.73
C ALA A 612 4.69 -2.08 21.34
N LEU A 613 4.89 -2.17 22.66
CA LEU A 613 6.09 -1.66 23.32
C LEU A 613 7.35 -2.43 22.89
N ASP A 614 7.26 -3.74 22.73
CA ASP A 614 8.38 -4.55 22.25
C ASP A 614 8.71 -4.28 20.78
N SER A 615 7.68 -4.04 19.96
CA SER A 615 7.82 -3.84 18.51
C SER A 615 8.18 -2.41 18.12
N TYR A 616 7.69 -1.42 18.86
CA TYR A 616 7.74 0.00 18.50
C TYR A 616 8.17 0.93 19.64
N GLY A 617 8.32 0.41 20.86
CA GLY A 617 8.74 1.19 22.03
C GLY A 617 10.25 1.48 22.09
N PRO A 618 10.71 2.12 23.18
CA PRO A 618 12.06 2.70 23.25
C PRO A 618 13.18 1.67 23.47
N THR A 619 12.84 0.45 23.88
CA THR A 619 13.78 -0.65 24.12
C THR A 619 14.04 -1.49 22.87
N ARG A 620 13.29 -1.27 21.79
CA ARG A 620 13.43 -2.04 20.55
C ARG A 620 14.76 -1.77 19.85
N ILE A 621 15.22 -2.74 19.07
CA ILE A 621 16.33 -2.53 18.16
C ILE A 621 15.77 -1.95 16.86
N ARG A 622 16.29 -0.80 16.44
CA ARG A 622 15.95 -0.19 15.15
C ARG A 622 16.30 -1.13 14.00
N THR A 623 15.47 -1.10 12.96
CA THR A 623 15.76 -1.78 11.70
C THR A 623 16.90 -1.08 10.95
N ALA A 624 17.55 -1.79 10.03
CA ALA A 624 18.60 -1.23 9.17
C ALA A 624 18.15 0.04 8.44
N LYS A 625 16.91 0.05 7.93
CA LYS A 625 16.31 1.21 7.25
C LYS A 625 16.13 2.41 8.18
N GLU A 626 15.64 2.20 9.40
CA GLU A 626 15.48 3.28 10.38
C GLU A 626 16.83 3.85 10.83
N MET A 627 17.85 3.00 10.97
CA MET A 627 19.22 3.43 11.26
C MET A 627 19.79 4.27 10.11
N ALA A 628 19.65 3.81 8.87
CA ALA A 628 20.07 4.58 7.69
C ALA A 628 19.37 5.94 7.65
N ARG A 629 18.05 5.98 7.89
CA ARG A 629 17.25 7.22 7.92
C ARG A 629 17.70 8.21 8.97
N ALA A 630 17.99 7.74 10.17
CA ALA A 630 18.54 8.61 11.21
C ALA A 630 19.88 9.25 10.81
N ILE A 631 20.68 8.58 9.97
CA ILE A 631 21.99 9.07 9.52
C ILE A 631 21.83 10.10 8.39
N PHE A 632 21.07 9.80 7.32
CA PHE A 632 20.98 10.72 6.19
C PHE A 632 20.17 12.00 6.46
N THR A 633 19.29 11.97 7.48
CA THR A 633 18.55 13.16 7.95
C THR A 633 19.31 13.96 9.02
N ALA A 634 20.46 13.48 9.49
CA ALA A 634 21.26 14.19 10.48
C ALA A 634 21.82 15.49 9.90
N GLY A 635 21.65 16.60 10.62
CA GLY A 635 22.12 17.92 10.19
C GLY A 635 21.42 18.43 8.93
N ALA A 636 20.22 17.96 8.61
CA ALA A 636 19.42 18.54 7.53
C ALA A 636 19.20 20.05 7.78
N GLY A 637 19.48 20.87 6.76
CA GLY A 637 19.43 22.34 6.85
C GLY A 637 20.65 23.01 7.51
N ALA A 638 21.60 22.25 8.05
CA ALA A 638 22.85 22.79 8.61
C ALA A 638 23.88 23.10 7.50
N SER A 639 24.93 23.86 7.85
CA SER A 639 26.08 24.05 6.96
C SER A 639 26.77 22.71 6.63
N PRO A 640 27.55 22.60 5.54
CA PRO A 640 28.22 21.34 5.18
C PRO A 640 29.05 20.72 6.32
N ASP A 641 29.84 21.54 7.05
CA ASP A 641 30.68 21.06 8.16
C ASP A 641 29.85 20.57 9.35
N GLU A 642 28.82 21.33 9.73
CA GLU A 642 27.88 20.94 10.80
C GLU A 642 27.11 19.68 10.43
N ARG A 643 26.70 19.55 9.16
CA ARG A 643 26.02 18.37 8.65
C ARG A 643 26.94 17.15 8.69
N PHE A 644 28.18 17.29 8.25
CA PHE A 644 29.16 16.21 8.32
C PHE A 644 29.35 15.72 9.77
N ALA A 645 29.57 16.64 10.72
CA ALA A 645 29.69 16.31 12.13
C ALA A 645 28.42 15.63 12.70
N ALA A 646 27.23 16.11 12.30
CA ALA A 646 25.96 15.52 12.71
C ALA A 646 25.78 14.08 12.17
N VAL A 647 26.19 13.83 10.93
CA VAL A 647 26.19 12.51 10.29
C VAL A 647 27.12 11.55 11.02
N GLU A 648 28.34 11.99 11.37
CA GLU A 648 29.28 11.18 12.16
C GLU A 648 28.72 10.83 13.55
N GLN A 649 28.16 11.82 14.24
CA GLN A 649 27.56 11.61 15.55
C GLN A 649 26.35 10.67 15.48
N ALA A 650 25.57 10.72 14.39
CA ALA A 650 24.43 9.81 14.17
C ALA A 650 24.92 8.37 13.88
N ARG A 651 25.97 8.21 13.06
CA ARG A 651 26.64 6.94 12.80
C ARG A 651 27.14 6.30 14.09
N ASP A 652 27.88 7.04 14.91
CA ASP A 652 28.50 6.50 16.12
C ASP A 652 27.45 6.10 17.16
N ARG A 653 26.39 6.91 17.31
CA ARG A 653 25.22 6.55 18.13
C ARG A 653 24.53 5.28 17.65
N ALA A 654 24.36 5.12 16.33
CA ALA A 654 23.76 3.91 15.77
C ALA A 654 24.63 2.67 16.03
N LEU A 655 25.95 2.76 15.83
CA LEU A 655 26.90 1.68 16.12
C LEU A 655 26.89 1.30 17.60
N GLN A 656 26.94 2.29 18.50
CA GLN A 656 26.88 2.05 19.95
C GLN A 656 25.59 1.34 20.35
N SER A 657 24.44 1.78 19.83
CA SER A 657 23.14 1.15 20.12
C SER A 657 23.09 -0.31 19.68
N LEU A 658 23.70 -0.62 18.53
CA LEU A 658 23.75 -1.97 17.98
C LEU A 658 24.71 -2.86 18.78
N SER A 659 25.84 -2.35 19.26
CA SER A 659 26.76 -3.07 20.14
C SER A 659 26.11 -3.43 21.48
N VAL A 660 25.39 -2.50 22.10
CA VAL A 660 24.63 -2.77 23.35
C VAL A 660 23.58 -3.85 23.11
N ALA A 661 22.87 -3.79 21.99
CA ALA A 661 21.88 -4.81 21.63
C ALA A 661 22.52 -6.19 21.43
N ALA A 662 23.66 -6.25 20.74
CA ALA A 662 24.40 -7.50 20.50
C ALA A 662 24.81 -8.19 21.81
N CYS A 663 25.22 -7.43 22.82
CA CYS A 663 25.59 -7.96 24.14
C CYS A 663 24.40 -8.54 24.93
N ARG A 664 23.16 -8.09 24.67
CA ARG A 664 21.96 -8.54 25.40
C ARG A 664 21.36 -9.82 24.83
N THR A 665 21.64 -10.14 23.58
CA THR A 665 21.08 -11.31 22.89
C THR A 665 22.02 -12.50 22.94
N SER A 666 21.55 -13.68 23.41
CA SER A 666 22.24 -14.95 23.19
C SER A 666 22.21 -15.26 21.69
N ALA A 667 23.34 -15.03 21.01
CA ALA A 667 23.30 -14.79 19.57
C ALA A 667 23.25 -16.09 18.76
N THR A 668 22.07 -16.44 18.27
CA THR A 668 21.92 -17.36 17.12
C THR A 668 22.74 -16.85 15.93
N GLU A 669 23.11 -17.75 15.02
CA GLU A 669 23.85 -17.40 13.79
C GLU A 669 23.11 -16.31 12.98
N ASP A 670 21.79 -16.40 12.89
CA ASP A 670 20.97 -15.40 12.18
C ASP A 670 21.02 -14.02 12.83
N THR A 671 21.00 -13.94 14.16
CA THR A 671 21.14 -12.67 14.89
C THR A 671 22.52 -12.05 14.64
N ARG A 672 23.59 -12.86 14.62
CA ARG A 672 24.95 -12.37 14.31
C ARG A 672 25.03 -11.82 12.89
N ARG A 673 24.46 -12.53 11.91
CA ARG A 673 24.40 -12.07 10.51
C ARG A 673 23.57 -10.79 10.36
N LEU A 674 22.46 -10.68 11.09
CA LEU A 674 21.62 -9.49 11.08
C LEU A 674 22.36 -8.27 11.63
N ILE A 675 23.06 -8.43 12.76
CA ILE A 675 23.90 -7.38 13.35
C ILE A 675 25.00 -6.96 12.38
N ALA A 676 25.72 -7.91 11.78
CA ALA A 676 26.77 -7.62 10.81
C ALA A 676 26.24 -6.83 9.60
N MET A 677 25.08 -7.22 9.06
CA MET A 677 24.44 -6.48 7.96
C MET A 677 24.03 -5.06 8.41
N ARG A 678 23.48 -4.87 9.61
CA ARG A 678 23.12 -3.53 10.12
C ARG A 678 24.36 -2.63 10.22
N HIS A 679 25.51 -3.18 10.63
CA HIS A 679 26.79 -2.46 10.57
C HIS A 679 27.16 -2.01 9.16
N GLU A 680 27.01 -2.86 8.15
CA GLU A 680 27.27 -2.51 6.75
C GLU A 680 26.36 -1.38 6.27
N VAL A 681 25.06 -1.45 6.58
CA VAL A 681 24.09 -0.41 6.20
C VAL A 681 24.39 0.93 6.87
N ILE A 682 24.75 0.93 8.17
CA ILE A 682 25.16 2.16 8.88
C ILE A 682 26.36 2.82 8.18
N ARG A 683 27.38 2.04 7.81
CA ARG A 683 28.56 2.55 7.10
C ARG A 683 28.21 3.07 5.71
N ALA A 684 27.39 2.34 4.96
CA ALA A 684 26.95 2.75 3.63
C ALA A 684 26.14 4.05 3.67
N ALA A 685 25.24 4.19 4.66
CA ALA A 685 24.44 5.40 4.85
C ALA A 685 25.30 6.61 5.21
N ALA A 686 26.26 6.47 6.14
CA ALA A 686 27.19 7.54 6.49
C ALA A 686 28.05 7.96 5.29
N ALA A 687 28.57 6.99 4.53
CA ALA A 687 29.35 7.27 3.34
C ALA A 687 28.52 7.94 2.23
N ALA A 688 27.26 7.54 2.04
CA ALA A 688 26.34 8.19 1.10
C ALA A 688 26.07 9.65 1.50
N ALA A 689 25.68 9.88 2.76
CA ALA A 689 25.44 11.23 3.27
C ALA A 689 26.68 12.13 3.19
N ALA A 690 27.87 11.60 3.45
CA ALA A 690 29.14 12.32 3.32
C ALA A 690 29.44 12.72 1.86
N ARG A 691 29.14 11.87 0.87
CA ARG A 691 29.32 12.21 -0.56
C ARG A 691 28.31 13.26 -1.05
N GLY A 692 27.12 13.26 -0.46
CA GLY A 692 26.06 14.21 -0.80
C GLY A 692 26.12 15.52 -0.01
N THR A 693 27.05 15.68 0.93
CA THR A 693 27.30 16.94 1.65
C THR A 693 28.33 17.73 0.86
#